data_AF-A0A2A2WH76-F1
#
_entry.id   AF-A0A2A2WH76-F1
#
_cell.length_a   1.000
_cell.length_b   1.000
_cell.length_c   1.000
_cell.angle_alpha   90.00
_cell.angle_beta   90.00
_cell.angle_gamma   90.00
#
_symmetry.space_group_name_H-M   'P 1'
#
loop_
_entity.id
_entity.type
_entity.pdbx_description
1 polymer ?
#
loop_
_entity_poly.entity_id
_entity_poly.type
_entity_poly.pdbx_seq_one_letter_code
_entity_poly.pdbx_strand_id
1 'polypeptide(L)'
;MNSLTRAFQRAGRSARQSIWRFCIGHVFVPVVLAIVPCVNAVAQDKLSDDLDRRITPLIGPYQGDVAVGIKNLSGEGEFWYRHEQPMATASLIKLPLLVTTYQQIDSATVDPAQLIELTREDKVPGSGILTRHFSPGLKLPLIDAIRLMIRYSDNTATNLVIDQVGLPTTTETMKSLGLLHTQLHAKVYRRDTSIAPERSQRYGLGSTSAADMITLLEGIHTHQVASKSSCEAMIAHLLSCDDQVKLPAGLPSGTKIAHKTGGVSSVRTDAGIIYGPGKDQAFAICVLTENNKDRGWSAESAPHRLIADIGRAAFDVFYGNDASADSTESTRLKLGAHGDLVESLQRTLNARMTPSPGLSIDGDFGPMTEAAVMRFQESKQLRSTGIVNEETFAALGALIDQDEAVPEPATLNSQWPEKEPADPLQGVPFVTAKAWAIVDAASGALIAGHHENDPRPMASTTKLMTAMVISELAKHDPGIWSQTVTFSKRADDTIGSSTRLRVGESLTVEQLMYGLLLPSGNDASVAFAEHFGEQRDLLATAFPEATWTATAAYDRFIETMNLLAERHDLQHTTFVNPHGLTEPGHQASASDLAKLAVAASSREKIMRVVATPQYGCVVTGPGGYQRNVAWYNTNRLLKINGYEGVKTGTTGAAGACLIAKGTRDEQSRIVVVLGSASSDARYSDTRNLFRWGWNRYLAGQADTDRR
;
A
#
# COMPACT_ATOMS: atom_id res chain seq x y z
N MET A 1 31.54 53.98 83.24
CA MET A 1 30.87 52.71 83.60
C MET A 1 29.39 52.99 83.82
N ASN A 2 28.41 52.25 83.31
CA ASN A 2 28.41 51.14 82.35
C ASN A 2 27.04 51.05 81.62
N SER A 3 27.03 50.36 80.48
CA SER A 3 25.90 49.60 79.90
C SER A 3 24.52 50.26 79.65
N LEU A 4 24.25 50.45 78.35
CA LEU A 4 23.08 49.93 77.60
C LEU A 4 21.67 50.59 77.72
N THR A 5 21.24 51.07 76.55
CA THR A 5 19.84 51.15 76.03
C THR A 5 18.84 52.14 76.65
N ARG A 6 18.93 53.39 76.19
CA ARG A 6 17.82 54.32 75.87
C ARG A 6 18.22 55.07 74.56
N ALA A 7 17.35 55.75 73.80
CA ALA A 7 16.02 56.24 74.11
C ALA A 7 15.08 56.31 72.90
N PHE A 8 13.79 56.12 73.19
CA PHE A 8 12.65 56.57 72.40
C PHE A 8 12.25 58.01 72.83
N GLN A 9 11.37 58.66 72.05
CA GLN A 9 10.55 59.86 72.35
C GLN A 9 11.11 61.30 72.14
N ARG A 10 10.45 62.04 71.25
CA ARG A 10 9.43 63.11 71.50
C ARG A 10 8.84 63.54 70.14
N ALA A 11 7.61 64.01 69.94
CA ALA A 11 6.45 64.38 70.77
C ALA A 11 5.13 64.02 69.99
N GLY A 12 3.87 64.19 70.45
CA GLY A 12 3.31 64.52 71.77
C GLY A 12 1.85 65.04 71.69
N ARG A 13 0.94 64.45 72.49
CA ARG A 13 -0.47 64.87 72.81
C ARG A 13 -1.51 64.72 71.67
N SER A 14 -2.77 64.33 71.89
CA SER A 14 -3.54 63.90 73.10
C SER A 14 -4.69 62.95 72.68
N ALA A 15 -4.87 61.78 73.31
CA ALA A 15 -5.89 61.46 74.35
C ALA A 15 -7.37 61.71 73.93
N ARG A 16 -8.34 60.79 74.13
CA ARG A 16 -8.54 59.80 75.22
C ARG A 16 -9.34 58.55 74.79
N GLN A 17 -9.13 57.44 75.52
CA GLN A 17 -10.10 56.40 75.97
C GLN A 17 -10.99 55.67 74.92
N SER A 18 -11.28 54.36 75.00
CA SER A 18 -10.73 53.27 75.84
C SER A 18 -11.27 51.91 75.36
N ILE A 19 -10.45 50.86 75.50
CA ILE A 19 -10.87 49.48 75.89
C ILE A 19 -11.55 48.56 74.83
N TRP A 20 -10.70 47.63 74.33
CA TRP A 20 -10.90 46.17 74.18
C TRP A 20 -11.15 45.49 72.80
N ARG A 21 -10.19 44.59 72.53
CA ARG A 21 -10.26 43.29 71.83
C ARG A 21 -10.51 43.21 70.32
N PHE A 22 -9.40 42.96 69.61
CA PHE A 22 -9.18 41.79 68.74
C PHE A 22 -10.28 41.43 67.71
N CYS A 23 -9.97 41.78 66.47
CA CYS A 23 -10.13 40.95 65.26
C CYS A 23 -11.33 39.98 65.19
N ILE A 24 -12.43 40.45 64.62
CA ILE A 24 -13.13 39.81 63.48
C ILE A 24 -13.76 40.96 62.69
N GLY A 25 -13.35 41.14 61.44
CA GLY A 25 -13.84 42.18 60.55
C GLY A 25 -14.24 41.58 59.22
N HIS A 26 -15.53 41.28 59.04
CA HIS A 26 -16.06 40.80 57.77
C HIS A 26 -16.00 41.92 56.72
N VAL A 27 -15.20 41.72 55.67
CA VAL A 27 -15.46 42.34 54.37
C VAL A 27 -16.21 41.32 53.52
N PHE A 28 -17.43 41.66 53.13
CA PHE A 28 -18.23 40.87 52.20
C PHE A 28 -17.53 40.83 50.83
N VAL A 29 -16.95 39.68 50.49
CA VAL A 29 -16.64 39.31 49.10
C VAL A 29 -17.74 38.34 48.67
N PRO A 30 -18.46 38.59 47.57
CA PRO A 30 -19.51 37.68 47.12
C PRO A 30 -18.85 36.37 46.67
N VAL A 31 -19.16 35.28 47.37
CA VAL A 31 -18.85 33.92 46.92
C VAL A 31 -19.73 33.62 45.71
N VAL A 32 -19.20 33.89 44.52
CA VAL A 32 -19.71 33.27 43.29
C VAL A 32 -19.33 31.80 43.35
N LEU A 33 -20.27 30.98 43.79
CA LEU A 33 -20.17 29.53 43.79
C LEU A 33 -20.21 29.05 42.34
N ALA A 34 -19.03 29.02 41.69
CA ALA A 34 -18.85 28.40 40.38
C ALA A 34 -18.94 26.88 40.53
N ILE A 35 -20.16 26.34 40.46
CA ILE A 35 -20.41 24.89 40.46
C ILE A 35 -20.13 24.32 39.06
N VAL A 36 -18.84 24.17 38.72
CA VAL A 36 -18.28 23.29 37.68
C VAL A 36 -16.87 22.95 38.17
N PRO A 37 -16.49 21.67 38.42
CA PRO A 37 -16.59 20.59 37.42
C PRO A 37 -17.10 19.26 37.99
N CYS A 38 -18.34 18.89 37.62
CA CYS A 38 -18.81 17.50 37.74
C CYS A 38 -19.03 16.84 36.37
N VAL A 39 -18.86 17.59 35.26
CA VAL A 39 -19.12 17.09 33.90
C VAL A 39 -17.86 16.49 33.26
N ASN A 40 -16.70 17.15 33.37
CA ASN A 40 -15.46 16.66 32.75
C ASN A 40 -14.92 15.38 33.40
N ALA A 41 -15.02 15.22 34.72
CA ALA A 41 -14.58 13.99 35.40
C ALA A 41 -15.40 12.77 34.92
N VAL A 42 -16.73 12.92 34.85
CA VAL A 42 -17.65 11.87 34.40
C VAL A 42 -17.45 11.51 32.91
N ALA A 43 -17.06 12.48 32.07
CA ALA A 43 -16.73 12.21 30.66
C ALA A 43 -15.39 11.48 30.49
N GLN A 44 -14.39 11.84 31.30
CA GLN A 44 -13.06 11.20 31.31
C GLN A 44 -13.14 9.74 31.80
N ASP A 45 -13.92 9.48 32.85
CA ASP A 45 -14.18 8.12 33.35
C ASP A 45 -14.84 7.27 32.24
N LYS A 46 -15.88 7.78 31.58
CA LYS A 46 -16.63 7.03 30.55
C LYS A 46 -15.76 6.59 29.36
N LEU A 47 -14.94 7.47 28.79
CA LEU A 47 -14.08 7.10 27.65
C LEU A 47 -13.03 6.06 28.06
N SER A 48 -12.51 6.14 29.28
CA SER A 48 -11.54 5.19 29.81
C SER A 48 -12.17 3.82 30.05
N ASP A 49 -13.39 3.78 30.60
CA ASP A 49 -14.21 2.57 30.76
C ASP A 49 -14.58 1.93 29.40
N ASP A 50 -14.88 2.74 28.38
CA ASP A 50 -15.19 2.26 27.03
C ASP A 50 -13.97 1.68 26.31
N LEU A 51 -12.77 2.24 26.54
CA LEU A 51 -11.50 1.66 26.08
C LEU A 51 -11.22 0.31 26.76
N ASP A 52 -11.31 0.23 28.10
CA ASP A 52 -11.08 -1.04 28.82
C ASP A 52 -12.03 -2.14 28.34
N ARG A 53 -13.32 -1.84 28.28
CA ARG A 53 -14.36 -2.79 27.86
C ARG A 53 -14.14 -3.36 26.46
N ARG A 54 -13.50 -2.61 25.56
CA ARG A 54 -13.21 -3.05 24.18
C ARG A 54 -11.84 -3.67 24.01
N ILE A 55 -10.83 -3.23 24.77
CA ILE A 55 -9.42 -3.62 24.56
C ILE A 55 -9.03 -4.81 25.44
N THR A 56 -9.45 -4.85 26.71
CA THR A 56 -9.13 -5.96 27.63
C THR A 56 -9.57 -7.34 27.09
N PRO A 57 -10.75 -7.50 26.44
CA PRO A 57 -11.13 -8.76 25.78
C PRO A 57 -10.24 -9.18 24.59
N LEU A 58 -9.56 -8.25 23.92
CA LEU A 58 -8.61 -8.56 22.82
C LEU A 58 -7.29 -9.11 23.38
N ILE A 59 -6.86 -8.59 24.54
CA ILE A 59 -5.61 -9.00 25.21
C ILE A 59 -5.77 -10.36 25.90
N GLY A 60 -6.90 -10.61 26.56
CA GLY A 60 -7.16 -11.83 27.35
C GLY A 60 -6.82 -13.18 26.68
N PRO A 61 -7.25 -13.46 25.43
CA PRO A 61 -6.96 -14.72 24.75
C PRO A 61 -5.57 -14.75 24.07
N TYR A 62 -4.80 -13.66 24.11
CA TYR A 62 -3.57 -13.55 23.36
C TYR A 62 -2.43 -14.41 23.94
N GLN A 63 -1.74 -15.16 23.08
CA GLN A 63 -0.64 -16.04 23.50
C GLN A 63 0.74 -15.36 23.39
N GLY A 64 1.00 -14.45 24.32
CA GLY A 64 2.27 -13.75 24.50
C GLY A 64 2.17 -12.71 25.63
N ASP A 65 3.26 -12.01 25.90
CA ASP A 65 3.24 -10.83 26.77
C ASP A 65 2.76 -9.62 25.96
N VAL A 66 1.93 -8.78 26.58
CA VAL A 66 1.37 -7.57 25.98
C VAL A 66 1.50 -6.40 26.95
N ALA A 67 1.91 -5.23 26.45
CA ALA A 67 1.74 -3.95 27.13
C ALA A 67 1.10 -2.94 26.18
N VAL A 68 0.19 -2.12 26.70
CA VAL A 68 -0.57 -1.13 25.96
C VAL A 68 -0.58 0.19 26.73
N GLY A 69 -0.36 1.28 26.01
CA GLY A 69 -0.67 2.63 26.47
C GLY A 69 -1.45 3.36 25.39
N ILE A 70 -2.49 4.10 25.79
CA ILE A 70 -3.33 4.90 24.92
C ILE A 70 -3.73 6.15 25.68
N LYS A 71 -3.60 7.32 25.07
CA LYS A 71 -3.96 8.60 25.67
C LYS A 71 -4.47 9.57 24.62
N ASN A 72 -5.67 10.12 24.84
CA ASN A 72 -6.16 11.23 24.05
C ASN A 72 -5.32 12.49 24.32
N LEU A 73 -4.85 13.16 23.28
CA LEU A 73 -3.94 14.30 23.41
C LEU A 73 -4.69 15.61 23.75
N SER A 74 -6.03 15.59 23.78
CA SER A 74 -6.84 16.61 24.45
C SER A 74 -6.89 16.45 25.99
N GLY A 75 -6.46 15.31 26.52
CA GLY A 75 -6.54 14.94 27.94
C GLY A 75 -7.78 14.11 28.34
N GLU A 76 -8.69 13.82 27.41
CA GLU A 76 -9.95 13.11 27.70
C GLU A 76 -9.91 11.62 27.31
N GLY A 77 -9.69 10.74 28.29
CA GLY A 77 -9.73 9.29 28.12
C GLY A 77 -8.34 8.67 27.89
N GLU A 78 -8.04 7.63 28.66
CA GLU A 78 -6.78 6.89 28.60
C GLU A 78 -6.99 5.39 28.88
N PHE A 79 -6.06 4.56 28.41
CA PHE A 79 -6.04 3.13 28.70
C PHE A 79 -4.61 2.63 28.88
N TRP A 80 -4.42 1.85 29.93
CA TRP A 80 -3.11 1.47 30.44
C TRP A 80 -3.09 0.00 30.86
N TYR A 81 -2.38 -0.85 30.12
CA TYR A 81 -2.23 -2.28 30.43
C TYR A 81 -0.74 -2.63 30.52
N ARG A 82 -0.26 -3.02 31.71
CA ARG A 82 1.16 -3.31 32.00
C ARG A 82 2.14 -2.24 31.48
N HIS A 83 1.69 -0.99 31.46
CA HIS A 83 2.29 0.09 30.68
C HIS A 83 3.74 0.46 31.07
N GLU A 84 4.13 0.24 32.34
CA GLU A 84 5.51 0.46 32.82
C GLU A 84 6.44 -0.74 32.57
N GLN A 85 5.93 -1.90 32.15
CA GLN A 85 6.73 -3.11 31.94
C GLN A 85 7.74 -2.88 30.80
N PRO A 86 9.07 -3.00 31.04
CA PRO A 86 10.04 -2.89 29.97
C PRO A 86 9.97 -4.13 29.06
N MET A 87 9.80 -3.89 27.76
CA MET A 87 9.71 -4.90 26.71
C MET A 87 10.69 -4.60 25.56
N ALA A 88 10.98 -5.61 24.74
CA ALA A 88 11.83 -5.47 23.56
C ALA A 88 11.22 -4.56 22.49
N THR A 89 11.98 -3.57 22.00
CA THR A 89 11.48 -2.61 21.01
C THR A 89 11.47 -3.14 19.58
N ALA A 90 12.38 -4.06 19.26
CA ALA A 90 12.89 -4.23 17.89
C ALA A 90 13.19 -2.84 17.26
N SER A 91 12.68 -2.54 16.06
CA SER A 91 12.90 -1.25 15.37
C SER A 91 12.13 -0.04 15.94
N LEU A 92 11.25 -0.20 16.94
CA LEU A 92 10.58 0.94 17.58
C LEU A 92 11.57 1.92 18.25
N ILE A 93 12.75 1.45 18.68
CA ILE A 93 13.80 2.29 19.28
C ILE A 93 14.33 3.40 18.34
N LYS A 94 14.02 3.31 17.04
CA LYS A 94 14.34 4.35 16.04
C LYS A 94 13.54 5.65 16.28
N LEU A 95 12.44 5.62 17.04
CA LEU A 95 11.69 6.80 17.46
C LEU A 95 12.45 7.64 18.54
N PRO A 96 12.93 7.06 19.65
CA PRO A 96 13.90 7.69 20.56
C PRO A 96 15.14 8.25 19.87
N LEU A 97 15.72 7.50 18.92
CA LEU A 97 16.88 7.95 18.14
C LEU A 97 16.52 9.17 17.27
N LEU A 98 15.34 9.19 16.64
CA LEU A 98 14.82 10.34 15.88
C LEU A 98 14.74 11.60 16.76
N VAL A 99 14.15 11.51 17.95
CA VAL A 99 14.05 12.63 18.90
C VAL A 99 15.42 13.13 19.33
N THR A 100 16.33 12.21 19.66
CA THR A 100 17.72 12.55 20.02
C THR A 100 18.45 13.26 18.88
N THR A 101 18.26 12.79 17.65
CA THR A 101 18.85 13.40 16.44
C THR A 101 18.35 14.83 16.26
N TYR A 102 17.04 15.06 16.43
CA TYR A 102 16.43 16.37 16.26
C TYR A 102 16.77 17.36 17.38
N GLN A 103 16.95 16.91 18.63
CA GLN A 103 17.53 17.75 19.68
C GLN A 103 18.97 18.20 19.34
N GLN A 104 19.78 17.32 18.74
CA GLN A 104 21.13 17.68 18.30
C GLN A 104 21.15 18.61 17.07
N ILE A 105 20.13 18.54 16.21
CA ILE A 105 19.92 19.52 15.13
C ILE A 105 19.55 20.89 15.73
N ASP A 106 18.62 20.94 16.69
CA ASP A 106 18.22 22.18 17.37
C ASP A 106 19.38 22.86 18.11
N SER A 107 20.27 22.08 18.72
CA SER A 107 21.49 22.59 19.38
C SER A 107 22.67 22.83 18.42
N ALA A 108 22.46 22.67 17.11
CA ALA A 108 23.50 22.73 16.07
C ALA A 108 24.73 21.83 16.33
N THR A 109 24.54 20.76 17.09
CA THR A 109 25.54 19.70 17.33
C THR A 109 25.67 18.78 16.12
N VAL A 110 24.60 18.63 15.34
CA VAL A 110 24.53 17.82 14.13
C VAL A 110 23.90 18.63 13.00
N ASP A 111 24.55 18.70 11.84
CA ASP A 111 24.00 19.32 10.64
C ASP A 111 23.17 18.30 9.82
N PRO A 112 21.86 18.51 9.60
CA PRO A 112 21.03 17.60 8.80
C PRO A 112 21.44 17.54 7.32
N ALA A 113 22.14 18.56 6.80
CA ALA A 113 22.63 18.62 5.42
C ALA A 113 24.00 17.93 5.24
N GLN A 114 24.69 17.56 6.32
CA GLN A 114 26.02 16.95 6.22
C GLN A 114 25.98 15.65 5.41
N LEU A 115 26.94 15.49 4.50
CA LEU A 115 27.06 14.29 3.69
C LEU A 115 27.79 13.20 4.47
N ILE A 116 27.06 12.14 4.82
CA ILE A 116 27.63 10.92 5.39
C ILE A 116 27.96 9.94 4.26
N GLU A 117 29.05 9.18 4.42
CA GLU A 117 29.50 8.20 3.43
C GLU A 117 29.10 6.78 3.86
N LEU A 118 28.46 6.03 2.97
CA LEU A 118 28.13 4.62 3.17
C LEU A 118 29.37 3.76 2.86
N THR A 119 30.00 3.17 3.87
CA THR A 119 31.11 2.23 3.67
C THR A 119 30.61 0.81 3.38
N ARG A 120 31.53 -0.15 3.22
CA ARG A 120 31.18 -1.58 3.09
C ARG A 120 30.84 -2.19 4.45
N GLU A 121 31.44 -1.66 5.51
CA GLU A 121 31.41 -2.14 6.88
C GLU A 121 30.11 -1.72 7.61
N ASP A 122 29.52 -0.59 7.22
CA ASP A 122 28.24 -0.09 7.74
C ASP A 122 27.05 -0.97 7.35
N LYS A 123 27.18 -1.66 6.20
CA LYS A 123 26.10 -2.45 5.61
C LYS A 123 25.72 -3.62 6.51
N VAL A 124 24.44 -3.66 6.89
CA VAL A 124 23.84 -4.71 7.72
C VAL A 124 22.60 -5.32 7.07
N PRO A 125 22.28 -6.59 7.37
CA PRO A 125 21.13 -7.28 6.79
C PRO A 125 19.78 -6.80 7.34
N GLY A 126 18.69 -7.46 6.91
CA GLY A 126 17.32 -7.15 7.33
C GLY A 126 16.60 -6.17 6.42
N SER A 127 15.83 -5.25 7.02
CA SER A 127 15.07 -4.18 6.38
C SER A 127 15.94 -3.00 5.98
N GLY A 128 15.54 -2.33 4.89
CA GLY A 128 16.27 -1.19 4.32
C GLY A 128 16.61 -1.36 2.84
N ILE A 129 16.97 -0.25 2.22
CA ILE A 129 17.37 -0.17 0.82
C ILE A 129 18.88 0.00 0.64
N LEU A 130 19.59 0.66 1.58
CA LEU A 130 21.00 1.01 1.43
C LEU A 130 21.90 -0.22 1.24
N THR A 131 21.67 -1.28 2.01
CA THR A 131 22.47 -2.51 1.93
C THR A 131 22.42 -3.15 0.55
N ARG A 132 21.22 -3.21 -0.05
CA ARG A 132 20.92 -4.03 -1.23
C ARG A 132 21.00 -3.27 -2.56
N HIS A 133 20.72 -1.97 -2.56
CA HIS A 133 20.52 -1.19 -3.80
C HIS A 133 21.59 -0.12 -4.06
N PHE A 134 22.45 0.18 -3.09
CA PHE A 134 23.45 1.25 -3.20
C PHE A 134 24.86 0.71 -2.95
N SER A 135 25.86 1.17 -3.69
CA SER A 135 27.26 0.75 -3.53
C SER A 135 27.96 1.48 -2.37
N PRO A 136 29.01 0.89 -1.76
CA PRO A 136 29.93 1.63 -0.90
C PRO A 136 30.51 2.85 -1.64
N GLY A 137 30.77 3.93 -0.90
CA GLY A 137 31.18 5.24 -1.44
C GLY A 137 30.02 6.16 -1.83
N LEU A 138 28.75 5.71 -1.69
CA LEU A 138 27.61 6.62 -1.76
C LEU A 138 27.74 7.69 -0.66
N LYS A 139 27.56 8.96 -1.04
CA LYS A 139 27.40 10.08 -0.10
C LYS A 139 25.94 10.54 -0.13
N LEU A 140 25.32 10.61 1.04
CA LEU A 140 23.94 11.07 1.20
C LEU A 140 23.83 12.07 2.36
N PRO A 141 22.93 13.06 2.30
CA PRO A 141 22.62 13.91 3.45
C PRO A 141 22.16 13.09 4.65
N LEU A 142 22.54 13.48 5.86
CA LEU A 142 22.04 12.84 7.09
C LEU A 142 20.50 12.85 7.15
N ILE A 143 19.84 13.91 6.71
CA ILE A 143 18.38 13.98 6.65
C ILE A 143 17.76 12.87 5.78
N ASP A 144 18.46 12.41 4.74
CA ASP A 144 17.99 11.28 3.92
C ASP A 144 18.23 9.95 4.62
N ALA A 145 19.32 9.78 5.37
CA ALA A 145 19.49 8.61 6.23
C ALA A 145 18.40 8.54 7.33
N ILE A 146 18.01 9.68 7.92
CA ILE A 146 16.88 9.77 8.86
C ILE A 146 15.56 9.35 8.17
N ARG A 147 15.29 9.83 6.95
CA ARG A 147 14.11 9.41 6.16
C ARG A 147 14.08 7.90 5.95
N LEU A 148 15.20 7.30 5.52
CA LEU A 148 15.30 5.86 5.27
C LEU A 148 15.17 5.03 6.56
N MET A 149 15.72 5.52 7.68
CA MET A 149 15.62 4.92 9.01
C MET A 149 14.16 4.82 9.50
N ILE A 150 13.32 5.81 9.18
CA ILE A 150 11.90 5.81 9.57
C ILE A 150 11.03 5.11 8.52
N ARG A 151 11.03 5.60 7.26
CA ARG A 151 10.14 5.13 6.18
C ARG A 151 10.25 3.63 5.92
N TYR A 152 11.47 3.15 5.63
CA TYR A 152 11.73 1.76 5.26
C TYR A 152 12.27 0.92 6.42
N SER A 153 12.33 1.49 7.63
CA SER A 153 13.01 0.90 8.78
C SER A 153 14.45 0.45 8.45
N ASP A 154 15.20 1.24 7.67
CA ASP A 154 16.50 0.83 7.13
C ASP A 154 17.54 0.67 8.25
N ASN A 155 18.09 -0.55 8.38
CA ASN A 155 19.03 -0.90 9.45
C ASN A 155 20.42 -0.31 9.24
N THR A 156 20.86 -0.14 8.00
CA THR A 156 22.14 0.50 7.67
C THR A 156 22.04 2.00 7.88
N ALA A 157 20.94 2.63 7.44
CA ALA A 157 20.67 4.03 7.74
C ALA A 157 20.57 4.29 9.25
N THR A 158 19.96 3.36 10.02
CA THR A 158 19.93 3.44 11.49
C THR A 158 21.34 3.48 12.08
N ASN A 159 22.24 2.61 11.61
CA ASN A 159 23.63 2.59 12.09
C ASN A 159 24.37 3.89 11.74
N LEU A 160 24.22 4.37 10.50
CA LEU A 160 24.81 5.63 10.06
C LEU A 160 24.33 6.83 10.88
N VAL A 161 23.04 6.87 11.26
CA VAL A 161 22.49 7.91 12.17
C VAL A 161 23.07 7.76 13.59
N ILE A 162 23.18 6.54 14.12
CA ILE A 162 23.82 6.28 15.44
C ILE A 162 25.27 6.80 15.45
N ASP A 163 26.01 6.64 14.35
CA ASP A 163 27.40 7.10 14.26
C ASP A 163 27.55 8.63 14.25
N GLN A 164 26.52 9.37 13.84
CA GLN A 164 26.51 10.84 13.95
C GLN A 164 26.04 11.32 15.33
N VAL A 165 25.07 10.62 15.93
CA VAL A 165 24.35 11.07 17.13
C VAL A 165 25.01 10.59 18.44
N GLY A 166 25.73 9.48 18.39
CA GLY A 166 26.29 8.81 19.56
C GLY A 166 25.36 7.74 20.14
N LEU A 167 25.85 6.51 20.26
CA LEU A 167 25.09 5.37 20.81
C LEU A 167 24.64 5.58 22.29
N PRO A 168 25.47 6.12 23.21
CA PRO A 168 25.02 6.43 24.58
C PRO A 168 23.97 7.54 24.62
N THR A 169 24.09 8.53 23.73
CA THR A 169 23.37 9.80 23.84
C THR A 169 21.86 9.63 23.68
N THR A 170 21.38 8.65 22.89
CA THR A 170 19.95 8.32 22.84
C THR A 170 19.42 7.87 24.22
N THR A 171 20.21 7.12 24.98
CA THR A 171 19.83 6.69 26.34
C THR A 171 19.85 7.86 27.32
N GLU A 172 20.81 8.76 27.18
CA GLU A 172 20.96 9.94 28.05
C GLU A 172 19.82 10.94 27.83
N THR A 173 19.44 11.20 26.57
CA THR A 173 18.26 11.99 26.21
C THR A 173 16.96 11.39 26.74
N MET A 174 16.74 10.08 26.62
CA MET A 174 15.54 9.46 27.20
C MET A 174 15.49 9.62 28.72
N LYS A 175 16.62 9.43 29.42
CA LYS A 175 16.71 9.67 30.88
C LYS A 175 16.46 11.13 31.26
N SER A 176 16.96 12.10 30.50
CA SER A 176 16.74 13.53 30.79
C SER A 176 15.28 13.96 30.61
N LEU A 177 14.54 13.26 29.74
CA LEU A 177 13.09 13.38 29.57
C LEU A 177 12.27 12.55 30.58
N GLY A 178 12.91 11.87 31.54
CA GLY A 178 12.25 11.03 32.55
C GLY A 178 11.82 9.64 32.04
N LEU A 179 12.22 9.24 30.84
CA LEU A 179 11.83 8.00 30.17
C LEU A 179 12.81 6.88 30.56
N LEU A 180 12.66 6.39 31.80
CA LEU A 180 13.63 5.52 32.47
C LEU A 180 13.66 4.07 31.93
N HIS A 181 12.63 3.64 31.20
CA HIS A 181 12.54 2.30 30.65
C HIS A 181 13.05 2.22 29.21
N THR A 182 13.06 3.35 28.48
CA THR A 182 13.56 3.46 27.11
C THR A 182 15.10 3.49 27.04
N GLN A 183 15.68 2.50 26.38
CA GLN A 183 17.13 2.42 26.18
C GLN A 183 17.50 1.80 24.82
N LEU A 184 18.40 2.46 24.09
CA LEU A 184 19.09 1.90 22.93
C LEU A 184 20.35 1.17 23.42
N HIS A 185 20.50 -0.11 23.09
CA HIS A 185 21.59 -0.91 23.65
C HIS A 185 22.82 -1.01 22.74
N ALA A 186 22.63 -1.13 21.42
CA ALA A 186 23.71 -1.46 20.48
C ALA A 186 23.39 -0.93 19.06
N LYS A 187 24.39 -0.91 18.18
CA LYS A 187 24.16 -0.78 16.72
C LYS A 187 23.43 -2.03 16.17
N VAL A 188 22.61 -1.83 15.14
CA VAL A 188 21.80 -2.88 14.51
C VAL A 188 22.71 -3.94 13.89
N TYR A 189 22.45 -5.23 14.17
CA TYR A 189 23.31 -6.38 13.81
C TYR A 189 24.79 -6.27 14.27
N ARG A 190 25.05 -5.52 15.34
CA ARG A 190 26.39 -5.33 15.94
C ARG A 190 26.31 -5.38 17.48
N ARG A 191 25.87 -6.51 18.04
CA ARG A 191 25.65 -6.68 19.50
C ARG A 191 26.94 -6.51 20.33
N ASP A 192 28.09 -6.74 19.71
CA ASP A 192 29.43 -6.43 20.21
C ASP A 192 29.61 -4.95 20.61
N THR A 193 28.85 -4.03 20.01
CA THR A 193 28.85 -2.59 20.37
C THR A 193 27.99 -2.25 21.60
N SER A 194 27.47 -3.25 22.33
CA SER A 194 26.46 -3.01 23.36
C SER A 194 26.97 -2.22 24.57
N ILE A 195 26.35 -1.07 24.83
CA ILE A 195 26.56 -0.25 26.04
C ILE A 195 25.74 -0.74 27.25
N ALA A 196 24.90 -1.76 27.06
CA ALA A 196 24.13 -2.40 28.13
C ALA A 196 24.03 -3.92 27.87
N PRO A 197 25.11 -4.70 28.09
CA PRO A 197 25.18 -6.11 27.68
C PRO A 197 24.04 -6.98 28.20
N GLU A 198 23.72 -6.89 29.50
CA GLU A 198 22.63 -7.66 30.13
C GLU A 198 21.26 -7.34 29.54
N ARG A 199 20.95 -6.05 29.34
CA ARG A 199 19.68 -5.62 28.71
C ARG A 199 19.63 -5.97 27.24
N SER A 200 20.76 -5.96 26.53
CA SER A 200 20.83 -6.40 25.12
C SER A 200 20.70 -7.91 24.95
N GLN A 201 21.12 -8.69 25.95
CA GLN A 201 20.86 -10.13 26.01
C GLN A 201 19.36 -10.39 26.21
N ARG A 202 18.70 -9.65 27.11
CA ARG A 202 17.27 -9.81 27.42
C ARG A 202 16.34 -9.29 26.31
N TYR A 203 16.54 -8.05 25.86
CA TYR A 203 15.59 -7.32 25.00
C TYR A 203 16.12 -7.05 23.58
N GLY A 204 17.36 -7.44 23.27
CA GLY A 204 17.95 -7.22 21.95
C GLY A 204 18.41 -5.76 21.72
N LEU A 205 17.96 -5.17 20.61
CA LEU A 205 18.45 -3.86 20.11
C LEU A 205 18.18 -2.71 21.09
N GLY A 206 17.02 -2.73 21.72
CA GLY A 206 16.56 -1.70 22.63
C GLY A 206 15.40 -2.21 23.48
N SER A 207 15.04 -1.42 24.49
CA SER A 207 13.91 -1.70 25.39
C SER A 207 13.12 -0.43 25.63
N THR A 208 11.84 -0.56 25.99
CA THR A 208 10.95 0.55 26.33
C THR A 208 9.79 0.06 27.19
N SER A 209 9.12 0.96 27.90
CA SER A 209 7.74 0.75 28.37
C SER A 209 6.75 1.34 27.35
N ALA A 210 5.45 1.05 27.50
CA ALA A 210 4.41 1.71 26.71
C ALA A 210 4.14 3.15 27.21
N ALA A 211 4.29 3.39 28.52
CA ALA A 211 4.17 4.72 29.11
C ALA A 211 5.24 5.69 28.57
N ASP A 212 6.50 5.24 28.48
CA ASP A 212 7.60 6.05 27.94
C ASP A 212 7.30 6.48 26.50
N MET A 213 6.75 5.58 25.68
CA MET A 213 6.40 5.85 24.29
C MET A 213 5.24 6.83 24.15
N ILE A 214 4.20 6.71 24.98
CA ILE A 214 3.10 7.69 25.01
C ILE A 214 3.61 9.07 25.42
N THR A 215 4.40 9.17 26.49
CA THR A 215 4.99 10.44 26.93
C THR A 215 5.88 11.06 25.85
N LEU A 216 6.67 10.25 25.14
CA LEU A 216 7.50 10.72 24.03
C LEU A 216 6.65 11.24 22.85
N LEU A 217 5.58 10.53 22.49
CA LEU A 217 4.67 10.92 21.40
C LEU A 217 3.86 12.18 21.74
N GLU A 218 3.35 12.29 22.97
CA GLU A 218 2.72 13.50 23.50
C GLU A 218 3.69 14.68 23.49
N GLY A 219 4.93 14.47 23.91
CA GLY A 219 5.99 15.47 23.88
C GLY A 219 6.40 15.91 22.47
N ILE A 220 6.33 15.03 21.46
CA ILE A 220 6.47 15.40 20.04
C ILE A 220 5.28 16.26 19.62
N HIS A 221 4.05 15.81 19.86
CA HIS A 221 2.83 16.51 19.46
C HIS A 221 2.69 17.91 20.07
N THR A 222 3.06 18.06 21.34
CA THR A 222 2.99 19.32 22.09
C THR A 222 4.22 20.21 21.92
N HIS A 223 5.20 19.80 21.10
CA HIS A 223 6.46 20.50 20.86
C HIS A 223 7.32 20.73 22.12
N GLN A 224 7.33 19.75 23.05
CA GLN A 224 8.05 19.81 24.32
C GLN A 224 9.40 19.07 24.31
N VAL A 225 9.60 18.11 23.40
CA VAL A 225 10.85 17.31 23.33
C VAL A 225 11.92 17.91 22.41
N ALA A 226 11.56 18.85 21.54
CA ALA A 226 12.42 19.51 20.57
C ALA A 226 11.77 20.85 20.15
N SER A 227 12.44 21.65 19.31
CA SER A 227 11.83 22.85 18.73
C SER A 227 10.59 22.51 17.92
N LYS A 228 9.66 23.46 17.79
CA LYS A 228 8.42 23.28 17.01
C LYS A 228 8.69 22.74 15.60
N SER A 229 9.62 23.36 14.87
CA SER A 229 10.02 22.93 13.52
C SER A 229 10.59 21.51 13.48
N SER A 230 11.35 21.13 14.52
CA SER A 230 11.93 19.79 14.63
C SER A 230 10.86 18.74 14.96
N CYS A 231 9.92 19.04 15.85
CA CYS A 231 8.77 18.15 16.09
C CYS A 231 7.85 18.01 14.86
N GLU A 232 7.55 19.10 14.14
CA GLU A 232 6.79 19.05 12.88
C GLU A 232 7.51 18.20 11.82
N ALA A 233 8.84 18.29 11.73
CA ALA A 233 9.64 17.44 10.84
C ALA A 233 9.67 15.97 11.28
N MET A 234 9.72 15.69 12.59
CA MET A 234 9.60 14.32 13.12
C MET A 234 8.24 13.70 12.79
N ILE A 235 7.15 14.45 12.97
CA ILE A 235 5.80 14.02 12.57
C ILE A 235 5.76 13.73 11.07
N ALA A 236 6.37 14.57 10.23
CA ALA A 236 6.43 14.34 8.78
C ALA A 236 7.20 13.05 8.40
N HIS A 237 8.29 12.70 9.09
CA HIS A 237 8.97 11.42 8.89
C HIS A 237 8.09 10.24 9.32
N LEU A 238 7.43 10.33 10.49
CA LEU A 238 6.59 9.27 11.04
C LEU A 238 5.31 9.03 10.21
N LEU A 239 4.72 10.09 9.63
CA LEU A 239 3.64 10.00 8.64
C LEU A 239 4.08 9.32 7.33
N SER A 240 5.38 9.22 7.07
CA SER A 240 5.94 8.59 5.87
C SER A 240 6.28 7.11 6.02
N CYS A 241 6.01 6.50 7.18
CA CYS A 241 6.27 5.09 7.47
C CYS A 241 5.46 4.17 6.53
N ASP A 242 6.13 3.17 5.94
CA ASP A 242 5.59 2.34 4.85
C ASP A 242 4.86 1.06 5.36
N ASP A 243 4.85 0.82 6.67
CA ASP A 243 4.39 -0.42 7.32
C ASP A 243 2.88 -0.40 7.60
N GLN A 244 2.08 -0.87 6.63
CA GLN A 244 0.62 -0.84 6.68
C GLN A 244 -0.03 -2.04 7.39
N VAL A 245 0.73 -2.96 8.01
CA VAL A 245 0.20 -4.26 8.50
C VAL A 245 0.04 -4.36 10.03
N LYS A 246 0.09 -3.23 10.75
CA LYS A 246 -0.06 -3.14 12.21
C LYS A 246 -1.18 -2.16 12.57
N LEU A 247 -0.91 -1.08 13.30
CA LEU A 247 -1.94 -0.08 13.64
C LEU A 247 -2.71 0.38 12.38
N PRO A 248 -2.06 0.71 11.24
CA PRO A 248 -2.79 1.17 10.05
C PRO A 248 -3.83 0.18 9.51
N ALA A 249 -3.62 -1.14 9.66
CA ALA A 249 -4.54 -2.16 9.15
C ALA A 249 -5.89 -2.18 9.87
N GLY A 250 -5.94 -1.73 11.13
CA GLY A 250 -7.19 -1.62 11.90
C GLY A 250 -7.95 -0.31 11.64
N LEU A 251 -7.23 0.75 11.28
CA LEU A 251 -7.79 2.09 11.12
C LEU A 251 -8.62 2.20 9.84
N PRO A 252 -9.60 3.12 9.78
CA PRO A 252 -10.24 3.47 8.53
C PRO A 252 -9.21 3.96 7.52
N SER A 253 -9.33 3.56 6.25
CA SER A 253 -8.45 4.02 5.18
C SER A 253 -8.51 5.56 5.07
N GLY A 254 -7.40 6.18 4.66
CA GLY A 254 -7.17 7.63 4.76
C GLY A 254 -6.93 8.20 6.18
N THR A 255 -6.96 7.38 7.24
CA THR A 255 -6.57 7.85 8.59
C THR A 255 -5.08 8.18 8.63
N LYS A 256 -4.74 9.42 9.00
CA LYS A 256 -3.35 9.83 9.19
C LYS A 256 -2.82 9.23 10.51
N ILE A 257 -1.71 8.52 10.41
CA ILE A 257 -1.00 7.95 11.55
C ILE A 257 0.50 8.26 11.43
N ALA A 258 1.05 8.94 12.43
CA ALA A 258 2.47 9.22 12.56
C ALA A 258 3.07 8.19 13.52
N HIS A 259 3.59 7.08 12.99
CA HIS A 259 4.03 5.94 13.80
C HIS A 259 5.42 5.39 13.44
N LYS A 260 5.96 4.56 14.33
CA LYS A 260 7.10 3.69 14.06
C LYS A 260 6.83 2.27 14.52
N THR A 261 6.98 1.33 13.60
CA THR A 261 6.85 -0.10 13.89
C THR A 261 8.17 -0.78 14.29
N GLY A 262 8.05 -1.94 14.93
CA GLY A 262 9.15 -2.88 15.12
C GLY A 262 8.68 -4.35 15.06
N GLY A 263 9.63 -5.23 14.73
CA GLY A 263 9.41 -6.66 14.83
C GLY A 263 10.68 -7.49 14.68
N VAL A 264 10.72 -8.62 15.39
CA VAL A 264 11.56 -9.81 15.18
C VAL A 264 10.69 -11.02 15.57
N SER A 265 10.96 -12.25 15.14
CA SER A 265 9.94 -13.33 15.18
C SER A 265 9.13 -13.50 16.49
N SER A 266 9.71 -13.27 17.68
CA SER A 266 9.03 -13.32 18.99
C SER A 266 8.42 -12.00 19.51
N VAL A 267 8.53 -10.89 18.76
CA VAL A 267 8.19 -9.52 19.17
C VAL A 267 7.49 -8.79 18.01
N ARG A 268 6.39 -8.07 18.29
CA ARG A 268 5.85 -7.03 17.38
C ARG A 268 5.50 -5.80 18.19
N THR A 269 5.84 -4.64 17.65
CA THR A 269 5.63 -3.35 18.32
C THR A 269 5.13 -2.34 17.30
N ASP A 270 4.27 -1.43 17.74
CA ASP A 270 3.85 -0.26 16.98
C ASP A 270 3.47 0.86 17.94
N ALA A 271 3.94 2.07 17.70
CA ALA A 271 3.58 3.25 18.49
C ALA A 271 3.55 4.49 17.61
N GLY A 272 2.54 5.35 17.82
CA GLY A 272 2.34 6.55 17.03
C GLY A 272 1.20 7.45 17.50
N ILE A 273 1.05 8.57 16.80
CA ILE A 273 -0.07 9.51 16.96
C ILE A 273 -1.06 9.24 15.82
N ILE A 274 -2.32 8.98 16.17
CA ILE A 274 -3.43 8.82 15.22
C ILE A 274 -4.24 10.11 15.22
N TYR A 275 -4.50 10.65 14.03
CA TYR A 275 -5.24 11.90 13.86
C TYR A 275 -6.69 11.64 13.43
N GLY A 276 -7.63 12.19 14.19
CA GLY A 276 -9.07 12.14 13.95
C GLY A 276 -9.51 13.00 12.75
N PRO A 277 -10.83 13.06 12.49
CA PRO A 277 -11.39 13.93 11.46
C PRO A 277 -11.35 15.43 11.81
N GLY A 278 -11.40 15.77 13.11
CA GLY A 278 -11.33 17.16 13.59
C GLY A 278 -9.92 17.74 13.59
N LYS A 279 -9.80 19.07 13.49
CA LYS A 279 -8.50 19.78 13.36
C LYS A 279 -7.55 19.61 14.54
N ASP A 280 -8.09 19.35 15.73
CA ASP A 280 -7.34 19.23 16.99
C ASP A 280 -7.59 17.86 17.67
N GLN A 281 -8.04 16.87 16.90
CA GLN A 281 -8.30 15.52 17.38
C GLN A 281 -7.10 14.62 17.11
N ALA A 282 -6.40 14.22 18.16
CA ALA A 282 -5.33 13.23 18.08
C ALA A 282 -5.24 12.39 19.36
N PHE A 283 -4.88 11.11 19.23
CA PHE A 283 -4.50 10.28 20.37
C PHE A 283 -3.17 9.59 20.13
N ALA A 284 -2.37 9.43 21.17
CA ALA A 284 -1.17 8.61 21.15
C ALA A 284 -1.54 7.17 21.52
N ILE A 285 -0.90 6.20 20.85
CA ILE A 285 -1.04 4.77 21.11
C ILE A 285 0.33 4.09 21.04
N CYS A 286 0.54 3.12 21.92
CA CYS A 286 1.69 2.20 21.90
C CYS A 286 1.20 0.80 22.25
N VAL A 287 1.43 -0.17 21.35
CA VAL A 287 1.15 -1.59 21.57
C VAL A 287 2.45 -2.37 21.43
N LEU A 288 2.82 -3.09 22.49
CA LEU A 288 4.03 -3.90 22.58
C LEU A 288 3.64 -5.37 22.79
N THR A 289 4.18 -6.28 21.99
CA THR A 289 4.04 -7.73 22.16
C THR A 289 5.40 -8.42 22.21
N GLU A 290 5.59 -9.36 23.12
CA GLU A 290 6.81 -10.14 23.30
C GLU A 290 6.47 -11.60 23.66
N ASN A 291 7.44 -12.51 23.53
CA ASN A 291 7.26 -13.95 23.75
C ASN A 291 6.13 -14.61 22.93
N ASN A 292 5.78 -13.99 21.79
CA ASN A 292 4.70 -14.40 20.91
C ASN A 292 4.81 -15.89 20.51
N LYS A 293 3.74 -16.66 20.74
CA LYS A 293 3.64 -18.06 20.31
C LYS A 293 3.51 -18.18 18.80
N ASP A 294 2.64 -17.38 18.20
CA ASP A 294 2.64 -17.17 16.76
C ASP A 294 3.84 -16.31 16.36
N ARG A 295 4.66 -16.86 15.46
CA ARG A 295 5.88 -16.25 14.93
C ARG A 295 5.77 -15.88 13.45
N GLY A 296 4.58 -16.03 12.88
CA GLY A 296 4.25 -15.71 11.49
C GLY A 296 4.43 -14.23 11.14
N TRP A 297 4.53 -13.96 9.84
CA TRP A 297 4.76 -12.62 9.30
C TRP A 297 3.67 -12.17 8.30
N SER A 298 2.58 -12.93 8.18
CA SER A 298 1.36 -12.49 7.49
C SER A 298 0.64 -11.41 8.30
N ALA A 299 -0.16 -10.57 7.64
CA ALA A 299 -1.06 -9.63 8.31
C ALA A 299 -2.06 -10.35 9.26
N GLU A 300 -2.46 -11.57 8.91
CA GLU A 300 -3.35 -12.41 9.73
C GLU A 300 -2.67 -13.11 10.92
N SER A 301 -1.35 -12.96 11.11
CA SER A 301 -0.69 -13.52 12.30
C SER A 301 -1.14 -12.82 13.58
N ALA A 302 -1.31 -13.58 14.65
CA ALA A 302 -1.91 -13.12 15.91
C ALA A 302 -1.36 -11.77 16.43
N PRO A 303 -0.02 -11.50 16.46
CA PRO A 303 0.46 -10.20 16.91
C PRO A 303 0.14 -9.03 15.97
N HIS A 304 0.05 -9.26 14.66
CA HIS A 304 -0.33 -8.19 13.72
C HIS A 304 -1.82 -7.87 13.86
N ARG A 305 -2.66 -8.92 13.94
CA ARG A 305 -4.10 -8.80 14.24
C ARG A 305 -4.35 -8.08 15.56
N LEU A 306 -3.72 -8.49 16.66
CA LEU A 306 -3.89 -7.82 17.96
C LEU A 306 -3.58 -6.31 17.89
N ILE A 307 -2.46 -5.93 17.28
CA ILE A 307 -2.08 -4.51 17.17
C ILE A 307 -3.11 -3.74 16.33
N ALA A 308 -3.55 -4.31 15.19
CA ALA A 308 -4.58 -3.71 14.35
C ALA A 308 -5.93 -3.57 15.09
N ASP A 309 -6.40 -4.65 15.72
CA ASP A 309 -7.70 -4.71 16.39
C ASP A 309 -7.74 -3.77 17.63
N ILE A 310 -6.63 -3.61 18.36
CA ILE A 310 -6.51 -2.60 19.44
C ILE A 310 -6.51 -1.17 18.87
N GLY A 311 -5.76 -0.92 17.79
CA GLY A 311 -5.77 0.37 17.09
C GLY A 311 -7.16 0.77 16.60
N ARG A 312 -7.93 -0.22 16.13
CA ARG A 312 -9.33 -0.05 15.76
C ARG A 312 -10.22 0.24 16.97
N ALA A 313 -10.14 -0.58 18.03
CA ALA A 313 -10.93 -0.38 19.24
C ALA A 313 -10.75 1.03 19.82
N ALA A 314 -9.51 1.53 19.87
CA ALA A 314 -9.19 2.87 20.33
C ALA A 314 -9.77 3.98 19.42
N PHE A 315 -9.63 3.82 18.11
CA PHE A 315 -10.21 4.75 17.13
C PHE A 315 -11.75 4.81 17.24
N ASP A 316 -12.40 3.66 17.39
CA ASP A 316 -13.86 3.57 17.49
C ASP A 316 -14.41 4.13 18.83
N VAL A 317 -13.60 4.24 19.90
CA VAL A 317 -13.98 4.93 21.14
C VAL A 317 -13.80 6.45 21.02
N PHE A 318 -12.66 6.92 20.53
CA PHE A 318 -12.41 8.36 20.46
C PHE A 318 -13.16 9.07 19.32
N TYR A 319 -13.44 8.37 18.22
CA TYR A 319 -14.00 8.97 16.99
C TYR A 319 -15.24 8.23 16.44
N GLY A 320 -15.71 7.18 17.10
CA GLY A 320 -16.99 6.54 16.79
C GLY A 320 -18.13 7.20 17.58
N ASN A 321 -19.23 7.54 16.91
CA ASN A 321 -20.43 8.00 17.61
C ASN A 321 -21.04 6.84 18.42
N ASP A 322 -21.52 7.18 19.62
CA ASP A 322 -22.00 6.24 20.63
C ASP A 322 -23.29 5.52 20.15
N ALA A 323 -23.12 4.31 19.61
CA ALA A 323 -24.18 3.49 19.03
C ALA A 323 -24.07 2.03 19.49
N SER A 324 -24.05 1.81 20.80
CA SER A 324 -24.21 0.46 21.38
C SER A 324 -25.68 0.15 21.66
N ALA A 325 -26.48 0.01 20.60
CA ALA A 325 -27.79 -0.62 20.68
C ALA A 325 -28.18 -1.26 19.34
N ASP A 326 -28.27 -2.58 19.38
CA ASP A 326 -28.93 -3.47 18.44
C ASP A 326 -28.39 -3.68 17.01
N SER A 327 -28.55 -4.94 16.65
CA SER A 327 -28.40 -5.58 15.35
C SER A 327 -28.74 -4.74 14.10
N THR A 328 -27.72 -4.40 13.31
CA THR A 328 -27.74 -4.53 11.83
C THR A 328 -26.34 -4.30 11.24
N GLU A 329 -25.76 -5.35 10.63
CA GLU A 329 -24.79 -5.14 9.56
C GLU A 329 -25.51 -4.51 8.38
N SER A 330 -25.45 -3.18 8.31
CA SER A 330 -25.95 -2.41 7.18
C SER A 330 -24.81 -1.61 6.55
N THR A 331 -24.32 -2.14 5.43
CA THR A 331 -24.07 -1.31 4.24
C THR A 331 -22.90 -0.31 4.33
N ARG A 332 -21.69 -0.75 4.69
CA ARG A 332 -20.44 -0.02 4.39
C ARG A 332 -19.61 -0.76 3.36
N LEU A 333 -19.16 -0.07 2.31
CA LEU A 333 -18.29 -0.64 1.28
C LEU A 333 -16.86 -0.13 1.43
N LYS A 334 -15.87 -1.00 1.28
CA LYS A 334 -14.43 -0.71 1.48
C LYS A 334 -13.58 -1.68 0.66
N LEU A 335 -12.27 -1.46 0.57
CA LEU A 335 -11.34 -2.38 -0.07
C LEU A 335 -11.58 -3.85 0.35
N GLY A 336 -11.81 -4.72 -0.63
CA GLY A 336 -12.16 -6.14 -0.44
C GLY A 336 -13.65 -6.44 -0.25
N ALA A 337 -14.54 -5.46 -0.22
CA ALA A 337 -15.98 -5.68 -0.32
C ALA A 337 -16.38 -6.14 -1.73
N HIS A 338 -17.43 -6.95 -1.82
CA HIS A 338 -17.92 -7.53 -3.09
C HIS A 338 -19.45 -7.55 -3.18
N GLY A 339 -20.02 -7.30 -4.38
CA GLY A 339 -21.45 -7.47 -4.71
C GLY A 339 -22.15 -6.26 -5.36
N ASP A 340 -23.43 -6.40 -5.67
CA ASP A 340 -24.26 -5.47 -6.48
C ASP A 340 -24.22 -4.00 -6.04
N LEU A 341 -24.04 -3.74 -4.73
CA LEU A 341 -23.95 -2.38 -4.21
C LEU A 341 -22.60 -1.72 -4.53
N VAL A 342 -21.53 -2.51 -4.62
CA VAL A 342 -20.22 -2.05 -5.10
C VAL A 342 -20.27 -1.78 -6.61
N GLU A 343 -21.04 -2.56 -7.39
CA GLU A 343 -21.31 -2.20 -8.78
C GLU A 343 -22.03 -0.85 -8.87
N SER A 344 -23.10 -0.69 -8.08
CA SER A 344 -23.90 0.54 -7.97
C SER A 344 -23.04 1.75 -7.61
N LEU A 345 -22.08 1.56 -6.70
CA LEU A 345 -21.05 2.53 -6.39
C LEU A 345 -20.11 2.81 -7.58
N GLN A 346 -19.54 1.78 -8.20
CA GLN A 346 -18.60 1.91 -9.33
C GLN A 346 -19.23 2.65 -10.51
N ARG A 347 -20.51 2.36 -10.83
CA ARG A 347 -21.35 3.12 -11.77
C ARG A 347 -21.41 4.59 -11.38
N THR A 348 -21.83 4.86 -10.14
CA THR A 348 -22.04 6.24 -9.63
C THR A 348 -20.75 7.07 -9.65
N LEU A 349 -19.60 6.45 -9.41
CA LEU A 349 -18.29 7.10 -9.48
C LEU A 349 -17.84 7.36 -10.93
N ASN A 350 -18.00 6.39 -11.82
CA ASN A 350 -17.72 6.58 -13.26
C ASN A 350 -18.53 7.73 -13.86
N ALA A 351 -19.79 7.80 -13.46
CA ALA A 351 -20.80 8.75 -13.89
C ALA A 351 -20.54 10.19 -13.41
N ARG A 352 -20.46 10.36 -12.08
CA ARG A 352 -20.60 11.67 -11.44
C ARG A 352 -19.25 12.38 -11.20
N MET A 353 -18.16 11.85 -11.77
CA MET A 353 -16.80 12.39 -11.65
C MET A 353 -16.26 12.83 -13.01
N THR A 354 -15.63 14.00 -13.06
CA THR A 354 -15.00 14.53 -14.28
C THR A 354 -13.53 14.90 -14.01
N PRO A 355 -12.55 14.36 -14.77
CA PRO A 355 -12.70 13.27 -15.73
C PRO A 355 -13.11 11.95 -15.04
N SER A 356 -13.84 11.08 -15.74
CA SER A 356 -14.27 9.79 -15.19
C SER A 356 -13.07 8.96 -14.71
N PRO A 357 -13.16 8.24 -13.57
CA PRO A 357 -12.09 7.36 -13.09
C PRO A 357 -11.85 6.13 -14.00
N GLY A 358 -12.75 5.80 -14.93
CA GLY A 358 -12.58 4.66 -15.85
C GLY A 358 -12.54 3.32 -15.10
N LEU A 359 -13.29 3.20 -14.00
CA LEU A 359 -13.51 1.92 -13.35
C LEU A 359 -14.25 1.02 -14.32
N SER A 360 -13.99 -0.28 -14.25
CA SER A 360 -14.94 -1.25 -14.76
C SER A 360 -15.97 -1.51 -13.61
N ILE A 361 -17.13 -2.16 -13.85
CA ILE A 361 -18.24 -2.33 -12.85
C ILE A 361 -18.49 -3.82 -12.55
N ASP A 362 -17.92 -4.40 -11.47
CA ASP A 362 -17.92 -5.87 -11.15
C ASP A 362 -18.44 -6.23 -9.77
N GLY A 363 -18.61 -5.23 -8.93
CA GLY A 363 -18.86 -5.45 -7.54
C GLY A 363 -17.58 -5.67 -6.74
N ASP A 364 -16.39 -5.86 -7.32
CA ASP A 364 -15.15 -5.98 -6.54
C ASP A 364 -14.60 -4.60 -6.17
N PHE A 365 -14.59 -4.31 -4.88
CA PHE A 365 -13.99 -3.09 -4.32
C PHE A 365 -12.47 -3.26 -4.26
N GLY A 366 -11.83 -3.29 -5.43
CA GLY A 366 -10.38 -3.33 -5.57
C GLY A 366 -9.71 -1.96 -5.38
N PRO A 367 -8.36 -1.88 -5.43
CA PRO A 367 -7.61 -0.64 -5.19
C PRO A 367 -7.95 0.51 -6.16
N MET A 368 -8.44 0.19 -7.37
CA MET A 368 -8.94 1.20 -8.32
C MET A 368 -10.26 1.82 -7.84
N THR A 369 -11.18 0.99 -7.35
CA THR A 369 -12.46 1.44 -6.76
C THR A 369 -12.21 2.32 -5.54
N GLU A 370 -11.29 1.90 -4.65
CA GLU A 370 -10.88 2.70 -3.48
C GLU A 370 -10.31 4.07 -3.89
N ALA A 371 -9.35 4.10 -4.83
CA ALA A 371 -8.77 5.35 -5.32
C ALA A 371 -9.81 6.28 -5.97
N ALA A 372 -10.83 5.74 -6.63
CA ALA A 372 -11.92 6.54 -7.18
C ALA A 372 -12.88 7.06 -6.09
N VAL A 373 -13.20 6.26 -5.08
CA VAL A 373 -13.97 6.71 -3.89
C VAL A 373 -13.24 7.85 -3.18
N MET A 374 -11.94 7.70 -2.93
CA MET A 374 -11.09 8.75 -2.36
C MET A 374 -11.18 10.04 -3.17
N ARG A 375 -10.97 9.96 -4.49
CA ARG A 375 -10.97 11.13 -5.36
C ARG A 375 -12.39 11.74 -5.54
N PHE A 376 -13.45 10.95 -5.38
CA PHE A 376 -14.83 11.45 -5.31
C PHE A 376 -15.06 12.23 -4.01
N GLN A 377 -14.68 11.64 -2.87
CA GLN A 377 -14.77 12.26 -1.55
C GLN A 377 -14.05 13.61 -1.54
N GLU A 378 -12.83 13.67 -2.09
CA GLU A 378 -12.09 14.94 -2.31
C GLU A 378 -12.88 15.95 -3.14
N SER A 379 -13.46 15.54 -4.28
CA SER A 379 -14.26 16.42 -5.13
C SER A 379 -15.54 16.96 -4.46
N LYS A 380 -16.05 16.25 -3.44
CA LYS A 380 -17.22 16.64 -2.63
C LYS A 380 -16.85 17.25 -1.28
N GLN A 381 -15.57 17.52 -1.02
CA GLN A 381 -15.04 18.03 0.24
C GLN A 381 -15.31 17.12 1.46
N LEU A 382 -15.54 15.83 1.21
CA LEU A 382 -15.66 14.78 2.23
C LEU A 382 -14.28 14.25 2.63
N ARG A 383 -14.22 13.48 3.71
CA ARG A 383 -12.98 12.81 4.12
C ARG A 383 -12.61 11.72 3.10
N SER A 384 -11.49 11.92 2.41
CA SER A 384 -10.88 10.96 1.47
C SER A 384 -10.40 9.70 2.21
N THR A 385 -11.33 8.76 2.40
CA THR A 385 -11.12 7.53 3.17
C THR A 385 -11.12 6.28 2.31
N GLY A 386 -11.60 6.34 1.06
CA GLY A 386 -11.73 5.14 0.23
C GLY A 386 -12.78 4.15 0.73
N ILE A 387 -13.52 4.49 1.79
CA ILE A 387 -14.60 3.73 2.38
C ILE A 387 -15.89 4.49 2.11
N VAL A 388 -16.91 3.81 1.58
CA VAL A 388 -18.23 4.38 1.35
C VAL A 388 -19.08 4.13 2.59
N ASN A 389 -19.12 5.16 3.42
CA ASN A 389 -19.99 5.33 4.58
C ASN A 389 -21.27 6.09 4.17
N GLU A 390 -22.18 6.30 5.13
CA GLU A 390 -23.44 7.02 4.92
C GLU A 390 -23.25 8.45 4.38
N GLU A 391 -22.24 9.19 4.83
CA GLU A 391 -21.91 10.52 4.27
C GLU A 391 -21.51 10.44 2.79
N THR A 392 -20.72 9.42 2.43
CA THR A 392 -20.30 9.20 1.04
C THR A 392 -21.47 8.75 0.18
N PHE A 393 -22.36 7.88 0.69
CA PHE A 393 -23.61 7.54 0.00
C PHE A 393 -24.54 8.76 -0.16
N ALA A 394 -24.70 9.58 0.88
CA ALA A 394 -25.51 10.80 0.82
C ALA A 394 -24.97 11.81 -0.20
N ALA A 395 -23.65 11.98 -0.28
CA ALA A 395 -22.99 12.88 -1.22
C ALA A 395 -22.84 12.32 -2.64
N LEU A 396 -22.76 10.99 -2.79
CA LEU A 396 -23.01 10.30 -4.06
C LEU A 396 -24.43 10.59 -4.53
N GLY A 397 -25.40 10.66 -3.60
CA GLY A 397 -26.83 10.77 -3.85
C GLY A 397 -27.46 9.39 -3.99
N ALA A 398 -28.69 9.32 -4.53
CA ALA A 398 -29.27 8.04 -4.94
C ALA A 398 -28.27 7.31 -5.85
N LEU A 399 -27.79 6.14 -5.40
CA LEU A 399 -26.85 5.35 -6.19
C LEU A 399 -27.45 5.08 -7.56
N ILE A 400 -26.58 5.07 -8.54
CA ILE A 400 -26.89 4.58 -9.88
C ILE A 400 -26.87 3.05 -9.77
N ASP A 401 -28.01 2.53 -9.32
CA ASP A 401 -28.31 1.14 -8.97
C ASP A 401 -28.53 0.29 -10.23
N GLN A 402 -29.21 0.84 -11.23
CA GLN A 402 -29.07 0.44 -12.63
C GLN A 402 -27.77 1.04 -13.19
N ASP A 403 -27.15 0.47 -14.23
CA ASP A 403 -25.97 1.08 -14.87
C ASP A 403 -26.22 2.57 -15.18
N GLU A 404 -25.24 3.46 -14.94
CA GLU A 404 -25.31 4.78 -15.58
C GLU A 404 -25.23 4.46 -17.06
N ALA A 405 -26.37 4.65 -17.75
CA ALA A 405 -26.70 3.92 -18.98
C ALA A 405 -25.47 3.87 -19.88
N VAL A 406 -24.77 2.72 -19.85
CA VAL A 406 -23.36 2.67 -20.25
C VAL A 406 -23.31 3.24 -21.66
N PRO A 407 -22.56 4.35 -21.88
CA PRO A 407 -22.79 5.21 -23.03
C PRO A 407 -22.83 4.39 -24.30
N GLU A 408 -23.90 4.57 -25.08
CA GLU A 408 -24.20 3.77 -26.28
C GLU A 408 -22.91 3.36 -26.98
N PRO A 409 -22.62 2.06 -27.20
CA PRO A 409 -21.28 1.58 -27.54
C PRO A 409 -20.57 2.36 -28.65
N ALA A 410 -21.31 2.86 -29.65
CA ALA A 410 -20.80 3.75 -30.69
C ALA A 410 -20.17 5.06 -30.14
N THR A 411 -20.81 5.70 -29.15
CA THR A 411 -20.31 6.89 -28.46
C THR A 411 -18.99 6.59 -27.75
N LEU A 412 -18.96 5.58 -26.87
CA LEU A 412 -17.76 5.23 -26.11
C LEU A 412 -16.59 4.84 -27.04
N ASN A 413 -16.86 4.03 -28.05
CA ASN A 413 -15.84 3.53 -28.99
C ASN A 413 -15.28 4.64 -29.91
N SER A 414 -15.95 5.79 -30.02
CA SER A 414 -15.51 6.94 -30.82
C SER A 414 -14.64 7.96 -30.07
N GLN A 415 -14.57 7.89 -28.73
CA GLN A 415 -13.88 8.88 -27.90
C GLN A 415 -12.54 8.34 -27.39
N TRP A 416 -11.44 8.70 -28.05
CA TRP A 416 -10.09 8.33 -27.59
C TRP A 416 -9.36 9.57 -27.02
N PRO A 417 -8.66 9.44 -25.87
CA PRO A 417 -7.88 10.54 -25.33
C PRO A 417 -6.71 10.90 -26.24
N GLU A 418 -6.40 12.20 -26.33
CA GLU A 418 -5.22 12.69 -27.05
C GLU A 418 -3.93 12.10 -26.46
N LYS A 419 -3.01 11.65 -27.32
CA LYS A 419 -1.76 11.02 -26.88
C LYS A 419 -0.68 12.06 -26.56
N GLU A 420 -0.05 11.90 -25.40
CA GLU A 420 1.17 12.59 -24.99
C GLU A 420 2.30 12.42 -26.04
N PRO A 421 3.20 13.40 -26.21
CA PRO A 421 4.34 13.28 -27.11
C PRO A 421 5.21 12.05 -26.85
N ALA A 422 5.78 11.49 -27.91
CA ALA A 422 6.56 10.25 -27.85
C ALA A 422 7.88 10.43 -27.08
N ASP A 423 8.23 9.44 -26.26
CA ASP A 423 9.35 9.49 -25.31
C ASP A 423 10.71 9.89 -25.93
N PRO A 424 11.46 10.83 -25.30
CA PRO A 424 12.81 11.16 -25.76
C PRO A 424 13.73 9.95 -25.60
N LEU A 425 14.59 9.70 -26.59
CA LEU A 425 15.50 8.55 -26.60
C LEU A 425 16.73 8.71 -25.67
N GLN A 426 16.81 9.78 -24.88
CA GLN A 426 17.92 10.03 -23.97
C GLN A 426 17.74 9.33 -22.61
N GLY A 427 18.83 8.86 -22.02
CA GLY A 427 18.85 8.29 -20.66
C GLY A 427 19.71 7.02 -20.53
N VAL A 428 20.05 6.66 -19.29
CA VAL A 428 20.71 5.39 -18.94
C VAL A 428 19.66 4.35 -18.49
N PRO A 429 19.85 3.05 -18.77
CA PRO A 429 18.87 2.01 -18.41
C PRO A 429 19.01 1.62 -16.93
N PHE A 430 18.61 2.49 -16.01
CA PHE A 430 18.28 2.02 -14.67
C PHE A 430 16.94 1.29 -14.72
N VAL A 431 16.91 0.06 -14.21
CA VAL A 431 15.75 -0.82 -14.20
C VAL A 431 15.67 -1.58 -12.88
N THR A 432 14.45 -1.79 -12.39
CA THR A 432 14.18 -2.55 -11.16
C THR A 432 13.70 -3.99 -11.43
N ALA A 433 13.27 -4.28 -12.66
CA ALA A 433 12.81 -5.58 -13.11
C ALA A 433 13.86 -6.69 -12.89
N LYS A 434 13.44 -7.78 -12.23
CA LYS A 434 14.28 -8.93 -11.90
C LYS A 434 14.71 -9.74 -13.14
N ALA A 435 13.90 -9.70 -14.20
CA ALA A 435 14.29 -10.16 -15.53
C ALA A 435 13.63 -9.28 -16.60
N TRP A 436 14.29 -9.15 -17.75
CA TRP A 436 13.73 -8.44 -18.90
C TRP A 436 14.36 -8.90 -20.23
N ALA A 437 13.64 -8.68 -21.32
CA ALA A 437 14.09 -8.91 -22.69
C ALA A 437 13.64 -7.78 -23.61
N ILE A 438 14.47 -7.46 -24.61
CA ILE A 438 14.18 -6.54 -25.70
C ILE A 438 14.40 -7.30 -27.02
N VAL A 439 13.37 -7.40 -27.86
CA VAL A 439 13.47 -8.02 -29.18
C VAL A 439 13.05 -7.04 -30.29
N ASP A 440 13.62 -7.23 -31.48
CA ASP A 440 13.05 -6.66 -32.69
C ASP A 440 11.71 -7.35 -33.01
N ALA A 441 10.65 -6.56 -33.24
CA ALA A 441 9.31 -7.13 -33.35
C ALA A 441 9.00 -7.76 -34.72
N ALA A 442 9.82 -7.51 -35.74
CA ALA A 442 9.62 -8.07 -37.08
C ALA A 442 10.34 -9.41 -37.26
N SER A 443 11.58 -9.51 -36.76
CA SER A 443 12.43 -10.71 -36.85
C SER A 443 12.37 -11.60 -35.61
N GLY A 444 11.93 -11.07 -34.47
CA GLY A 444 12.02 -11.73 -33.16
C GLY A 444 13.44 -11.82 -32.59
N ALA A 445 14.43 -11.21 -33.23
CA ALA A 445 15.82 -11.25 -32.79
C ALA A 445 16.02 -10.54 -31.43
N LEU A 446 16.71 -11.20 -30.50
CA LEU A 446 17.07 -10.62 -29.21
C LEU A 446 18.10 -9.50 -29.39
N ILE A 447 17.75 -8.30 -28.95
CA ILE A 447 18.62 -7.12 -28.97
C ILE A 447 19.42 -7.04 -27.66
N ALA A 448 18.78 -7.34 -26.54
CA ALA A 448 19.39 -7.39 -25.22
C ALA A 448 18.45 -8.10 -24.21
N GLY A 449 19.04 -8.67 -23.15
CA GLY A 449 18.31 -9.27 -22.04
C GLY A 449 19.09 -9.15 -20.72
N HIS A 450 18.41 -9.48 -19.63
CA HIS A 450 18.99 -9.70 -18.31
C HIS A 450 18.13 -10.72 -17.57
N HIS A 451 18.72 -11.87 -17.22
CA HIS A 451 17.96 -13.03 -16.71
C HIS A 451 16.78 -13.39 -17.62
N GLU A 452 16.94 -13.17 -18.93
CA GLU A 452 15.85 -13.19 -19.90
C GLU A 452 15.23 -14.58 -20.06
N ASN A 453 16.01 -15.64 -19.81
CA ASN A 453 15.59 -17.03 -19.86
C ASN A 453 15.20 -17.61 -18.47
N ASP A 454 15.38 -16.85 -17.38
CA ASP A 454 15.02 -17.32 -16.03
C ASP A 454 13.49 -17.49 -15.90
N PRO A 455 12.98 -18.68 -15.55
CA PRO A 455 11.55 -18.87 -15.29
C PRO A 455 11.08 -18.04 -14.09
N ARG A 456 10.00 -17.27 -14.28
CA ARG A 456 9.40 -16.43 -13.24
C ARG A 456 7.87 -16.45 -13.30
N PRO A 457 7.16 -16.22 -12.17
CA PRO A 457 5.73 -16.01 -12.21
C PRO A 457 5.39 -14.78 -13.07
N MET A 458 4.54 -14.97 -14.06
CA MET A 458 4.28 -13.97 -15.12
C MET A 458 3.01 -13.12 -14.90
N ALA A 459 2.16 -13.53 -13.95
CA ALA A 459 0.84 -12.94 -13.69
C ALA A 459 -0.03 -12.87 -14.97
N SER A 460 -0.95 -11.89 -15.04
CA SER A 460 -1.93 -11.74 -16.15
C SER A 460 -1.36 -11.49 -17.55
N THR A 461 -0.03 -11.45 -17.74
CA THR A 461 0.57 -11.56 -19.09
C THR A 461 0.25 -12.92 -19.74
N THR A 462 -0.04 -13.94 -18.91
CA THR A 462 -0.67 -15.24 -19.27
C THR A 462 -1.80 -15.10 -20.30
N LYS A 463 -2.64 -14.07 -20.18
CA LYS A 463 -3.82 -13.89 -21.05
C LYS A 463 -3.48 -13.65 -22.52
N LEU A 464 -2.23 -13.28 -22.84
CA LEU A 464 -1.76 -13.24 -24.21
C LEU A 464 -1.75 -14.65 -24.83
N MET A 465 -1.38 -15.70 -24.07
CA MET A 465 -1.47 -17.08 -24.54
C MET A 465 -2.94 -17.50 -24.73
N THR A 466 -3.82 -17.17 -23.78
CA THR A 466 -5.27 -17.42 -23.90
C THR A 466 -5.86 -16.81 -25.18
N ALA A 467 -5.51 -15.56 -25.49
CA ALA A 467 -5.89 -14.92 -26.76
C ALA A 467 -5.26 -15.59 -27.99
N MET A 468 -4.01 -16.05 -27.90
CA MET A 468 -3.30 -16.74 -28.97
C MET A 468 -3.89 -18.11 -29.29
N VAL A 469 -4.31 -18.90 -28.29
CA VAL A 469 -5.04 -20.17 -28.51
C VAL A 469 -6.30 -19.92 -29.32
N ILE A 470 -7.13 -18.96 -28.90
CA ILE A 470 -8.38 -18.61 -29.60
C ILE A 470 -8.08 -18.16 -31.04
N SER A 471 -7.06 -17.33 -31.24
CA SER A 471 -6.66 -16.91 -32.59
C SER A 471 -6.06 -18.04 -33.43
N GLU A 472 -5.52 -19.10 -32.82
CA GLU A 472 -5.06 -20.30 -33.54
C GLU A 472 -6.24 -21.14 -33.99
N LEU A 473 -7.20 -21.43 -33.11
CA LEU A 473 -8.44 -22.11 -33.48
C LEU A 473 -9.16 -21.37 -34.61
N ALA A 474 -9.22 -20.04 -34.54
CA ALA A 474 -9.86 -19.19 -35.54
C ALA A 474 -9.15 -19.10 -36.90
N LYS A 475 -7.97 -19.73 -37.07
CA LYS A 475 -7.42 -20.01 -38.41
C LYS A 475 -8.17 -21.14 -39.12
N HIS A 476 -8.63 -22.13 -38.34
CA HIS A 476 -9.29 -23.34 -38.83
C HIS A 476 -10.80 -23.15 -38.98
N ASP A 477 -11.42 -22.41 -38.05
CA ASP A 477 -12.78 -21.91 -38.19
C ASP A 477 -12.85 -20.39 -37.93
N PRO A 478 -12.82 -19.54 -38.99
CA PRO A 478 -13.00 -18.10 -38.84
C PRO A 478 -14.34 -17.69 -38.22
N GLY A 479 -15.35 -18.57 -38.25
CA GLY A 479 -16.65 -18.38 -37.60
C GLY A 479 -16.55 -18.26 -36.07
N ILE A 480 -15.46 -18.75 -35.47
CA ILE A 480 -15.16 -18.61 -34.03
C ILE A 480 -15.31 -17.17 -33.54
N TRP A 481 -14.87 -16.16 -34.30
CA TRP A 481 -14.98 -14.76 -33.86
C TRP A 481 -16.43 -14.30 -33.63
N SER A 482 -17.39 -14.95 -34.30
CA SER A 482 -18.83 -14.72 -34.17
C SER A 482 -19.55 -15.75 -33.29
N GLN A 483 -18.87 -16.80 -32.82
CA GLN A 483 -19.43 -17.73 -31.84
C GLN A 483 -19.73 -17.00 -30.53
N THR A 484 -20.81 -17.39 -29.86
CA THR A 484 -21.25 -16.83 -28.59
C THR A 484 -20.69 -17.63 -27.42
N VAL A 485 -20.01 -16.95 -26.50
CA VAL A 485 -19.53 -17.52 -25.23
C VAL A 485 -20.50 -17.10 -24.13
N THR A 486 -21.04 -18.08 -23.40
CA THR A 486 -21.95 -17.88 -22.26
C THR A 486 -21.21 -18.12 -20.95
N PHE A 487 -21.39 -17.24 -19.98
CA PHE A 487 -20.71 -17.30 -18.69
C PHE A 487 -21.27 -18.39 -17.79
N SER A 488 -20.40 -19.25 -17.26
CA SER A 488 -20.74 -20.23 -16.23
C SER A 488 -20.68 -19.62 -14.84
N LYS A 489 -21.20 -20.34 -13.83
CA LYS A 489 -20.99 -19.96 -12.42
C LYS A 489 -19.50 -19.90 -12.06
N ARG A 490 -18.67 -20.79 -12.62
CA ARG A 490 -17.23 -20.79 -12.37
C ARG A 490 -16.57 -19.52 -12.93
N ALA A 491 -16.96 -19.09 -14.12
CA ALA A 491 -16.47 -17.85 -14.71
C ALA A 491 -16.84 -16.64 -13.84
N ASP A 492 -18.11 -16.50 -13.46
CA ASP A 492 -18.62 -15.40 -12.61
C ASP A 492 -17.97 -15.38 -11.21
N ASP A 493 -17.83 -16.54 -10.56
CA ASP A 493 -17.15 -16.69 -9.26
C ASP A 493 -15.62 -16.42 -9.31
N THR A 494 -15.02 -16.17 -10.48
CA THR A 494 -13.55 -16.06 -10.62
C THR A 494 -13.02 -14.72 -10.13
N ILE A 495 -12.44 -14.73 -8.93
CA ILE A 495 -11.89 -13.55 -8.24
C ILE A 495 -10.83 -12.76 -9.04
N GLY A 496 -10.76 -11.45 -8.79
CA GLY A 496 -9.72 -10.55 -9.28
C GLY A 496 -10.19 -9.66 -10.43
N SER A 497 -9.28 -9.28 -11.33
CA SER A 497 -9.66 -8.49 -12.52
C SER A 497 -10.75 -9.23 -13.31
N SER A 498 -11.84 -8.54 -13.66
CA SER A 498 -13.07 -9.15 -14.20
C SER A 498 -13.61 -8.39 -15.42
N THR A 499 -14.27 -9.09 -16.35
CA THR A 499 -15.12 -8.58 -17.44
C THR A 499 -16.55 -8.29 -17.02
N ARG A 500 -16.91 -8.79 -15.85
CA ARG A 500 -18.04 -8.24 -15.10
C ARG A 500 -19.36 -8.63 -15.76
N LEU A 501 -19.36 -9.88 -16.21
CA LEU A 501 -20.44 -10.62 -16.86
C LEU A 501 -20.92 -11.70 -15.88
N ARG A 502 -22.24 -11.83 -15.76
CA ARG A 502 -22.92 -12.70 -14.80
C ARG A 502 -23.29 -14.06 -15.39
N VAL A 503 -23.60 -15.04 -14.54
CA VAL A 503 -24.01 -16.39 -14.99
C VAL A 503 -25.11 -16.32 -16.04
N GLY A 504 -24.86 -16.94 -17.19
CA GLY A 504 -25.78 -17.00 -18.33
C GLY A 504 -25.77 -15.76 -19.23
N GLU A 505 -25.03 -14.70 -18.89
CA GLU A 505 -24.74 -13.62 -19.84
C GLU A 505 -23.78 -14.08 -20.94
N SER A 506 -23.86 -13.44 -22.10
CA SER A 506 -23.17 -13.88 -23.30
C SER A 506 -22.77 -12.76 -24.25
N LEU A 507 -21.67 -13.00 -24.97
CA LEU A 507 -21.05 -12.12 -25.97
C LEU A 507 -20.40 -12.95 -27.08
N THR A 508 -20.13 -12.34 -28.23
CA THR A 508 -19.27 -13.00 -29.23
C THR A 508 -17.82 -13.07 -28.76
N VAL A 509 -17.07 -14.04 -29.27
CA VAL A 509 -15.63 -14.19 -28.99
C VAL A 509 -14.85 -12.91 -29.32
N GLU A 510 -15.19 -12.20 -30.41
CA GLU A 510 -14.57 -10.92 -30.76
C GLU A 510 -14.85 -9.81 -29.72
N GLN A 511 -16.07 -9.73 -29.19
CA GLN A 511 -16.41 -8.79 -28.11
C GLN A 511 -15.69 -9.18 -26.80
N LEU A 512 -15.76 -10.45 -26.42
CA LEU A 512 -15.18 -10.95 -25.16
C LEU A 512 -13.64 -10.87 -25.14
N MET A 513 -12.97 -10.85 -26.30
CA MET A 513 -11.54 -10.60 -26.41
C MET A 513 -11.13 -9.23 -25.82
N TYR A 514 -11.98 -8.20 -25.95
CA TYR A 514 -11.73 -6.91 -25.30
C TYR A 514 -11.80 -7.03 -23.77
N GLY A 515 -12.80 -7.73 -23.24
CA GLY A 515 -12.89 -8.03 -21.81
C GLY A 515 -11.70 -8.84 -21.27
N LEU A 516 -11.20 -9.80 -22.04
CA LEU A 516 -9.99 -10.56 -21.67
C LEU A 516 -8.75 -9.65 -21.52
N LEU A 517 -8.55 -8.71 -22.45
CA LEU A 517 -7.26 -8.04 -22.61
C LEU A 517 -7.20 -6.62 -22.02
N LEU A 518 -8.27 -5.81 -22.13
CA LEU A 518 -8.31 -4.43 -21.63
C LEU A 518 -8.35 -4.37 -20.08
N PRO A 519 -9.45 -4.80 -19.41
CA PRO A 519 -9.56 -4.78 -17.95
C PRO A 519 -8.84 -5.96 -17.30
N SER A 520 -8.32 -6.90 -18.12
CA SER A 520 -7.60 -8.10 -17.71
C SER A 520 -8.49 -9.20 -17.09
N GLY A 521 -9.70 -9.42 -17.62
CA GLY A 521 -10.73 -10.32 -17.06
C GLY A 521 -10.30 -11.79 -16.88
N ASN A 522 -10.25 -12.24 -15.63
CA ASN A 522 -9.97 -13.62 -15.23
C ASN A 522 -11.16 -14.52 -15.57
N ASP A 523 -12.35 -14.09 -15.22
CA ASP A 523 -13.67 -14.61 -15.60
C ASP A 523 -13.78 -14.93 -17.12
N ALA A 524 -13.42 -14.00 -18.00
CA ALA A 524 -13.38 -14.27 -19.45
C ALA A 524 -12.32 -15.31 -19.85
N SER A 525 -11.21 -15.42 -19.10
CA SER A 525 -10.22 -16.47 -19.35
C SER A 525 -10.77 -17.85 -18.98
N VAL A 526 -11.56 -17.93 -17.91
CA VAL A 526 -12.26 -19.16 -17.49
C VAL A 526 -13.38 -19.50 -18.47
N ALA A 527 -14.20 -18.52 -18.87
CA ALA A 527 -15.26 -18.71 -19.86
C ALA A 527 -14.71 -19.20 -21.20
N PHE A 528 -13.62 -18.62 -21.70
CA PHE A 528 -12.94 -19.13 -22.90
C PHE A 528 -12.36 -20.53 -22.72
N ALA A 529 -11.75 -20.82 -21.56
CA ALA A 529 -11.18 -22.13 -21.28
C ALA A 529 -12.24 -23.24 -21.20
N GLU A 530 -13.40 -22.96 -20.61
CA GLU A 530 -14.54 -23.89 -20.59
C GLU A 530 -15.17 -24.04 -21.98
N HIS A 531 -15.40 -22.92 -22.68
CA HIS A 531 -16.07 -22.92 -23.99
C HIS A 531 -15.25 -23.65 -25.07
N PHE A 532 -13.98 -23.28 -25.26
CA PHE A 532 -13.13 -23.92 -26.29
C PHE A 532 -12.57 -25.26 -25.84
N GLY A 533 -12.38 -25.46 -24.53
CA GLY A 533 -11.99 -26.75 -23.97
C GLY A 533 -12.99 -27.86 -24.26
N GLU A 534 -14.28 -27.55 -24.43
CA GLU A 534 -15.32 -28.52 -24.75
C GLU A 534 -15.44 -28.84 -26.26
N GLN A 535 -14.92 -27.98 -27.14
CA GLN A 535 -14.94 -28.17 -28.60
C GLN A 535 -13.86 -29.14 -29.09
N ARG A 536 -13.97 -30.42 -28.68
CA ARG A 536 -12.97 -31.48 -28.92
C ARG A 536 -12.56 -31.64 -30.41
N ASP A 537 -13.51 -31.59 -31.34
CA ASP A 537 -13.24 -31.79 -32.77
C ASP A 537 -12.46 -30.62 -33.38
N LEU A 538 -12.76 -29.39 -32.94
CA LEU A 538 -12.02 -28.18 -33.30
C LEU A 538 -10.60 -28.23 -32.72
N LEU A 539 -10.45 -28.60 -31.44
CA LEU A 539 -9.15 -28.79 -30.81
C LEU A 539 -8.30 -29.84 -31.54
N ALA A 540 -8.89 -30.99 -31.91
CA ALA A 540 -8.20 -32.03 -32.68
C ALA A 540 -7.85 -31.60 -34.11
N THR A 541 -8.62 -30.69 -34.72
CA THR A 541 -8.34 -30.14 -36.06
C THR A 541 -7.22 -29.09 -36.03
N ALA A 542 -7.18 -28.24 -35.00
CA ALA A 542 -6.16 -27.20 -34.84
C ALA A 542 -4.84 -27.72 -34.22
N PHE A 543 -4.92 -28.81 -33.45
CA PHE A 543 -3.81 -29.49 -32.80
C PHE A 543 -3.87 -31.01 -33.07
N PRO A 544 -3.68 -31.46 -34.32
CA PRO A 544 -3.70 -32.88 -34.69
C PRO A 544 -2.57 -33.70 -34.05
N GLU A 545 -1.53 -33.04 -33.52
CA GLU A 545 -0.47 -33.65 -32.71
C GLU A 545 -0.88 -33.95 -31.26
N ALA A 546 -2.01 -33.40 -30.79
CA ALA A 546 -2.39 -33.45 -29.39
C ALA A 546 -2.89 -34.83 -28.94
N THR A 547 -2.39 -35.29 -27.79
CA THR A 547 -2.98 -36.40 -27.04
C THR A 547 -3.53 -35.87 -25.73
N TRP A 548 -4.82 -35.53 -25.71
CA TRP A 548 -5.52 -34.96 -24.55
C TRP A 548 -5.56 -35.96 -23.38
N THR A 549 -5.04 -35.57 -22.21
CA THR A 549 -5.15 -36.39 -20.98
C THR A 549 -6.25 -35.87 -20.06
N ALA A 550 -6.57 -34.57 -20.17
CA ALA A 550 -7.59 -33.92 -19.37
C ALA A 550 -9.04 -34.34 -19.75
N THR A 551 -9.80 -34.74 -18.74
CA THR A 551 -11.23 -35.08 -18.88
C THR A 551 -12.15 -33.86 -18.82
N ALA A 552 -11.77 -32.79 -18.10
CA ALA A 552 -12.52 -31.54 -18.01
C ALA A 552 -12.12 -30.55 -19.13
N ALA A 553 -13.09 -29.75 -19.60
CA ALA A 553 -12.87 -28.74 -20.64
C ALA A 553 -11.76 -27.73 -20.29
N TYR A 554 -11.88 -27.13 -19.10
CA TYR A 554 -10.93 -26.15 -18.57
C TYR A 554 -9.48 -26.65 -18.59
N ASP A 555 -9.25 -27.90 -18.20
CA ASP A 555 -7.92 -28.50 -18.15
C ASP A 555 -7.39 -28.85 -19.56
N ARG A 556 -8.26 -29.28 -20.50
CA ARG A 556 -7.88 -29.43 -21.92
C ARG A 556 -7.45 -28.10 -22.54
N PHE A 557 -8.08 -26.99 -22.17
CA PHE A 557 -7.62 -25.68 -22.65
C PHE A 557 -6.22 -25.34 -22.11
N ILE A 558 -5.90 -25.71 -20.87
CA ILE A 558 -4.56 -25.54 -20.30
C ILE A 558 -3.54 -26.47 -21.00
N GLU A 559 -3.91 -27.71 -21.34
CA GLU A 559 -3.10 -28.57 -22.23
C GLU A 559 -2.86 -27.87 -23.59
N THR A 560 -3.90 -27.24 -24.17
CA THR A 560 -3.81 -26.49 -25.44
C THR A 560 -2.86 -25.30 -25.35
N MET A 561 -2.86 -24.57 -24.23
CA MET A 561 -1.94 -23.44 -23.98
C MET A 561 -0.48 -23.92 -23.95
N ASN A 562 -0.20 -25.08 -23.37
CA ASN A 562 1.15 -25.64 -23.33
C ASN A 562 1.58 -26.23 -24.69
N LEU A 563 0.70 -26.90 -25.43
CA LEU A 563 0.96 -27.32 -26.81
C LEU A 563 1.27 -26.13 -27.73
N LEU A 564 0.56 -25.01 -27.58
CA LEU A 564 0.86 -23.79 -28.33
C LEU A 564 2.17 -23.12 -27.85
N ALA A 565 2.56 -23.32 -26.59
CA ALA A 565 3.87 -22.90 -26.07
C ALA A 565 5.00 -23.71 -26.72
N GLU A 566 4.86 -25.03 -26.82
CA GLU A 566 5.80 -25.92 -27.53
C GLU A 566 5.90 -25.57 -29.02
N ARG A 567 4.77 -25.37 -29.70
CA ARG A 567 4.69 -24.96 -31.12
C ARG A 567 5.37 -23.60 -31.39
N HIS A 568 5.53 -22.76 -30.37
CA HIS A 568 6.24 -21.47 -30.43
C HIS A 568 7.63 -21.48 -29.76
N ASP A 569 8.18 -22.64 -29.41
CA ASP A 569 9.50 -22.81 -28.80
C ASP A 569 9.66 -22.02 -27.47
N LEU A 570 8.62 -22.03 -26.62
CA LEU A 570 8.60 -21.37 -25.32
C LEU A 570 9.18 -22.29 -24.22
N GLN A 571 10.47 -22.62 -24.33
CA GLN A 571 11.15 -23.67 -23.56
C GLN A 571 11.19 -23.47 -22.02
N HIS A 572 10.91 -22.26 -21.53
CA HIS A 572 11.00 -21.86 -20.13
C HIS A 572 9.62 -21.46 -19.57
N THR A 573 8.55 -21.90 -20.24
CA THR A 573 7.17 -21.49 -19.97
C THR A 573 6.28 -22.69 -19.65
N THR A 574 5.41 -22.52 -18.66
CA THR A 574 4.42 -23.52 -18.25
C THR A 574 3.16 -22.82 -17.76
N PHE A 575 2.03 -23.15 -18.38
CA PHE A 575 0.71 -22.67 -18.01
C PHE A 575 -0.02 -23.70 -17.16
N VAL A 576 -0.54 -23.29 -16.01
CA VAL A 576 -1.39 -24.13 -15.13
C VAL A 576 -2.79 -23.53 -14.93
N ASN A 577 -3.02 -22.31 -15.44
CA ASN A 577 -4.32 -21.65 -15.49
C ASN A 577 -4.35 -20.59 -16.63
N PRO A 578 -5.53 -20.22 -17.17
CA PRO A 578 -5.65 -19.33 -18.34
C PRO A 578 -5.62 -17.83 -17.97
N HIS A 579 -5.69 -17.48 -16.68
CA HIS A 579 -5.83 -16.09 -16.22
C HIS A 579 -4.53 -15.49 -15.65
N GLY A 580 -3.61 -16.30 -15.14
CA GLY A 580 -2.37 -15.84 -14.50
C GLY A 580 -2.49 -15.52 -13.01
N LEU A 581 -3.36 -16.23 -12.27
CA LEU A 581 -3.28 -16.21 -10.80
C LEU A 581 -2.10 -17.06 -10.34
N THR A 582 -1.58 -16.78 -9.14
CA THR A 582 -0.38 -17.43 -8.61
C THR A 582 -0.68 -18.89 -8.26
N GLU A 583 -0.06 -19.81 -8.98
CA GLU A 583 -0.11 -21.26 -8.73
C GLU A 583 1.29 -21.86 -8.86
N PRO A 584 1.63 -22.93 -8.11
CA PRO A 584 2.90 -23.64 -8.27
C PRO A 584 3.11 -24.11 -9.72
N GLY A 585 4.31 -23.90 -10.26
CA GLY A 585 4.64 -24.24 -11.65
C GLY A 585 4.16 -23.23 -12.70
N HIS A 586 3.35 -22.22 -12.35
CA HIS A 586 2.91 -21.20 -13.32
C HIS A 586 3.99 -20.15 -13.58
N GLN A 587 4.72 -20.28 -14.69
CA GLN A 587 5.91 -19.48 -14.96
C GLN A 587 6.18 -19.28 -16.45
N ALA A 588 6.94 -18.23 -16.76
CA ALA A 588 7.50 -17.97 -18.08
C ALA A 588 8.83 -17.22 -17.94
N SER A 589 9.66 -17.25 -18.99
CA SER A 589 10.81 -16.36 -19.11
C SER A 589 10.45 -15.06 -19.83
N ALA A 590 11.31 -14.04 -19.74
CA ALA A 590 11.09 -12.79 -20.46
C ALA A 590 11.28 -12.98 -21.99
N SER A 591 12.23 -13.84 -22.39
CA SER A 591 12.46 -14.24 -23.78
C SER A 591 11.24 -14.94 -24.39
N ASP A 592 10.64 -15.88 -23.68
CA ASP A 592 9.49 -16.64 -24.18
C ASP A 592 8.26 -15.75 -24.34
N LEU A 593 7.99 -14.87 -23.38
CA LEU A 593 6.92 -13.89 -23.51
C LEU A 593 7.18 -12.89 -24.64
N ALA A 594 8.45 -12.60 -24.96
CA ALA A 594 8.81 -11.80 -26.13
C ALA A 594 8.55 -12.57 -27.43
N LYS A 595 8.92 -13.87 -27.54
CA LYS A 595 8.56 -14.75 -28.67
C LYS A 595 7.04 -14.81 -28.86
N LEU A 596 6.27 -14.99 -27.79
CA LEU A 596 4.81 -15.02 -27.82
C LEU A 596 4.20 -13.69 -28.31
N ALA A 597 4.79 -12.56 -27.91
CA ALA A 597 4.36 -11.23 -28.37
C ALA A 597 4.76 -10.92 -29.82
N VAL A 598 5.88 -11.47 -30.31
CA VAL A 598 6.24 -11.44 -31.75
C VAL A 598 5.21 -12.26 -32.55
N ALA A 599 4.88 -13.47 -32.10
CA ALA A 599 3.84 -14.30 -32.71
C ALA A 599 2.47 -13.59 -32.72
N ALA A 600 2.09 -12.93 -31.61
CA ALA A 600 0.88 -12.14 -31.50
C ALA A 600 0.87 -10.90 -32.41
N SER A 601 2.03 -10.33 -32.75
CA SER A 601 2.13 -9.18 -33.65
C SER A 601 1.64 -9.48 -35.08
N SER A 602 1.59 -10.76 -35.47
CA SER A 602 0.97 -11.22 -36.74
C SER A 602 -0.57 -11.32 -36.69
N ARG A 603 -1.19 -11.17 -35.51
CA ARG A 603 -2.63 -11.42 -35.29
C ARG A 603 -3.39 -10.10 -35.22
N GLU A 604 -3.87 -9.62 -36.37
CA GLU A 604 -4.49 -8.29 -36.49
C GLU A 604 -5.58 -8.03 -35.44
N LYS A 605 -6.49 -8.98 -35.20
CA LYS A 605 -7.54 -8.86 -34.17
C LYS A 605 -6.98 -8.72 -32.75
N ILE A 606 -5.94 -9.48 -32.38
CA ILE A 606 -5.29 -9.33 -31.06
C ILE A 606 -4.62 -7.95 -30.97
N MET A 607 -3.86 -7.55 -32.00
CA MET A 607 -3.15 -6.27 -32.01
C MET A 607 -4.11 -5.08 -31.95
N ARG A 608 -5.25 -5.14 -32.65
CA ARG A 608 -6.33 -4.17 -32.56
C ARG A 608 -6.86 -4.06 -31.13
N VAL A 609 -7.14 -5.19 -30.48
CA VAL A 609 -7.66 -5.21 -29.10
C VAL A 609 -6.63 -4.62 -28.11
N VAL A 610 -5.37 -5.07 -28.10
CA VAL A 610 -4.39 -4.59 -27.10
C VAL A 610 -3.99 -3.12 -27.27
N ALA A 611 -4.15 -2.57 -28.48
CA ALA A 611 -3.95 -1.14 -28.78
C ALA A 611 -5.17 -0.26 -28.41
N THR A 612 -6.34 -0.86 -28.17
CA THR A 612 -7.58 -0.12 -27.91
C THR A 612 -7.60 0.42 -26.47
N PRO A 613 -7.78 1.74 -26.25
CA PRO A 613 -7.80 2.33 -24.90
C PRO A 613 -9.05 1.98 -24.09
N GLN A 614 -10.21 1.90 -24.76
CA GLN A 614 -11.50 1.58 -24.16
C GLN A 614 -12.42 0.93 -25.18
N TYR A 615 -13.29 0.04 -24.73
CA TYR A 615 -14.27 -0.64 -25.59
C TYR A 615 -15.59 -0.84 -24.86
N GLY A 616 -16.70 -0.63 -25.55
CA GLY A 616 -18.03 -1.00 -25.09
C GLY A 616 -18.80 -1.85 -26.10
N CYS A 617 -19.73 -2.65 -25.60
CA CYS A 617 -20.62 -3.50 -26.39
C CYS A 617 -21.93 -3.78 -25.64
N VAL A 618 -22.88 -4.41 -26.34
CA VAL A 618 -24.15 -4.89 -25.76
C VAL A 618 -24.02 -6.37 -25.39
N VAL A 619 -24.28 -6.69 -24.13
CA VAL A 619 -24.36 -8.05 -23.57
C VAL A 619 -25.78 -8.57 -23.73
N THR A 620 -25.94 -9.86 -24.01
CA THR A 620 -27.25 -10.54 -23.96
C THR A 620 -27.30 -11.52 -22.79
N GLY A 621 -28.26 -11.30 -21.89
CA GLY A 621 -28.44 -12.09 -20.67
C GLY A 621 -29.56 -13.15 -20.73
N PRO A 622 -29.73 -13.95 -19.66
CA PRO A 622 -30.79 -14.94 -19.56
C PRO A 622 -32.18 -14.33 -19.77
N GLY A 623 -33.03 -14.96 -20.58
CA GLY A 623 -34.34 -14.42 -20.95
C GLY A 623 -34.30 -13.31 -22.00
N GLY A 624 -33.12 -12.99 -22.56
CA GLY A 624 -32.97 -12.07 -23.70
C GLY A 624 -32.91 -10.58 -23.33
N TYR A 625 -32.70 -10.24 -22.05
CA TYR A 625 -32.40 -8.85 -21.69
C TYR A 625 -31.06 -8.42 -22.29
N GLN A 626 -30.92 -7.12 -22.53
CA GLN A 626 -29.69 -6.52 -23.03
C GLN A 626 -29.23 -5.40 -22.10
N ARG A 627 -27.91 -5.31 -21.90
CA ARG A 627 -27.28 -4.18 -21.20
C ARG A 627 -25.96 -3.81 -21.88
N ASN A 628 -25.59 -2.54 -21.80
CA ASN A 628 -24.32 -2.05 -22.31
C ASN A 628 -23.22 -2.31 -21.26
N VAL A 629 -22.02 -2.72 -21.69
CA VAL A 629 -20.82 -2.82 -20.83
C VAL A 629 -19.68 -2.00 -21.42
N ALA A 630 -18.77 -1.57 -20.54
CA ALA A 630 -17.60 -0.77 -20.89
C ALA A 630 -16.36 -1.28 -20.15
N TRP A 631 -15.24 -1.37 -20.87
CA TRP A 631 -13.95 -1.78 -20.34
C TRP A 631 -12.84 -0.84 -20.77
N TYR A 632 -11.87 -0.64 -19.88
CA TYR A 632 -10.75 0.27 -20.05
C TYR A 632 -9.41 -0.47 -20.00
N ASN A 633 -8.45 -0.06 -20.82
CA ASN A 633 -7.16 -0.73 -20.94
C ASN A 633 -6.24 -0.40 -19.76
N THR A 634 -5.81 -1.43 -19.04
CA THR A 634 -4.88 -1.30 -17.91
C THR A 634 -3.47 -0.80 -18.30
N ASN A 635 -3.09 -0.82 -19.58
CA ASN A 635 -1.77 -0.39 -20.03
C ASN A 635 -1.65 1.14 -20.17
N ARG A 636 -1.10 1.78 -19.13
CA ARG A 636 -0.89 3.23 -19.08
C ARG A 636 0.05 3.81 -20.15
N LEU A 637 0.78 2.99 -20.92
CA LEU A 637 1.64 3.47 -22.01
C LEU A 637 0.85 3.89 -23.25
N LEU A 638 -0.39 3.40 -23.46
CA LEU A 638 -1.18 3.72 -24.65
C LEU A 638 -1.50 5.21 -24.81
N LYS A 639 -1.46 5.98 -23.71
CA LYS A 639 -1.61 7.44 -23.71
C LYS A 639 -0.38 8.19 -24.25
N ILE A 640 0.72 7.50 -24.55
CA ILE A 640 1.96 8.08 -25.07
C ILE A 640 2.14 7.64 -26.52
N ASN A 641 2.48 8.59 -27.40
CA ASN A 641 2.76 8.29 -28.80
C ASN A 641 3.93 7.30 -28.95
N GLY A 642 3.80 6.36 -29.88
CA GLY A 642 4.77 5.29 -30.10
C GLY A 642 4.57 4.02 -29.27
N TYR A 643 3.58 3.93 -28.37
CA TYR A 643 3.22 2.65 -27.72
C TYR A 643 1.88 2.09 -28.24
N GLU A 644 1.85 0.76 -28.40
CA GLU A 644 0.80 0.04 -29.14
C GLU A 644 0.18 -1.14 -28.35
N GLY A 645 0.65 -1.41 -27.13
CA GLY A 645 0.26 -2.61 -26.39
C GLY A 645 1.32 -3.00 -25.35
N VAL A 646 1.33 -4.22 -24.82
CA VAL A 646 0.46 -5.37 -25.17
C VAL A 646 -0.33 -5.84 -23.94
N LYS A 647 0.33 -6.22 -22.84
CA LYS A 647 -0.37 -6.73 -21.66
C LYS A 647 0.39 -6.51 -20.35
N THR A 648 -0.34 -6.00 -19.36
CA THR A 648 0.07 -5.88 -17.95
C THR A 648 -0.19 -7.18 -17.16
N GLY A 649 0.57 -7.42 -16.10
CA GLY A 649 0.27 -8.47 -15.11
C GLY A 649 0.79 -8.14 -13.72
N THR A 650 0.05 -8.48 -12.66
CA THR A 650 0.49 -8.29 -11.27
C THR A 650 -0.04 -9.40 -10.37
N THR A 651 0.83 -10.01 -9.57
CA THR A 651 0.44 -10.80 -8.38
C THR A 651 1.48 -10.58 -7.27
N GLY A 652 1.18 -10.96 -6.03
CA GLY A 652 2.14 -10.87 -4.92
C GLY A 652 3.44 -11.66 -5.16
N ALA A 653 3.37 -12.79 -5.87
CA ALA A 653 4.55 -13.60 -6.20
C ALA A 653 5.31 -13.08 -7.45
N ALA A 654 4.58 -12.66 -8.48
CA ALA A 654 5.18 -12.14 -9.72
C ALA A 654 5.83 -10.76 -9.51
N GLY A 655 5.27 -9.92 -8.64
CA GLY A 655 5.51 -8.48 -8.67
C GLY A 655 4.84 -7.83 -9.88
N ALA A 656 5.42 -6.75 -10.39
CA ALA A 656 4.85 -5.99 -11.49
C ALA A 656 5.48 -6.36 -12.85
N CYS A 657 4.66 -6.92 -13.75
CA CYS A 657 5.05 -7.39 -15.07
C CYS A 657 4.37 -6.58 -16.20
N LEU A 658 5.05 -6.46 -17.35
CA LEU A 658 4.52 -5.80 -18.54
C LEU A 658 5.20 -6.37 -19.80
N ILE A 659 4.38 -6.75 -20.79
CA ILE A 659 4.77 -6.92 -22.19
C ILE A 659 4.34 -5.66 -22.93
N ALA A 660 5.27 -4.93 -23.53
CA ALA A 660 4.98 -3.73 -24.31
C ALA A 660 5.50 -3.84 -25.74
N LYS A 661 4.70 -3.40 -26.72
CA LYS A 661 5.14 -3.13 -28.09
C LYS A 661 5.19 -1.62 -28.27
N GLY A 662 6.28 -1.12 -28.83
CA GLY A 662 6.42 0.27 -29.24
C GLY A 662 7.05 0.42 -30.60
N THR A 663 6.68 1.48 -31.30
CA THR A 663 7.08 1.82 -32.66
C THR A 663 7.59 3.24 -32.70
N ARG A 664 8.71 3.43 -33.40
CA ARG A 664 9.37 4.72 -33.64
C ARG A 664 10.03 4.59 -35.02
N ASP A 665 9.93 5.63 -35.84
CA ASP A 665 10.58 5.72 -37.16
C ASP A 665 10.41 4.43 -38.01
N GLU A 666 9.15 3.98 -38.14
CA GLU A 666 8.68 2.76 -38.84
C GLU A 666 9.15 1.40 -38.28
N GLN A 667 10.04 1.38 -37.29
CA GLN A 667 10.52 0.16 -36.67
C GLN A 667 9.73 -0.17 -35.40
N SER A 668 9.60 -1.45 -35.06
CA SER A 668 8.91 -1.90 -33.85
C SER A 668 9.84 -2.69 -32.93
N ARG A 669 9.67 -2.52 -31.62
CA ARG A 669 10.37 -3.27 -30.57
C ARG A 669 9.36 -3.83 -29.59
N ILE A 670 9.65 -5.01 -29.07
CA ILE A 670 8.92 -5.59 -27.93
C ILE A 670 9.86 -5.58 -26.73
N VAL A 671 9.35 -5.09 -25.60
CA VAL A 671 10.03 -5.03 -24.31
C VAL A 671 9.19 -5.81 -23.30
N VAL A 672 9.81 -6.80 -22.65
CA VAL A 672 9.20 -7.57 -21.56
C VAL A 672 9.94 -7.27 -20.28
N VAL A 673 9.21 -6.95 -19.21
CA VAL A 673 9.74 -6.81 -17.84
C VAL A 673 8.97 -7.72 -16.88
N LEU A 674 9.72 -8.44 -16.05
CA LEU A 674 9.19 -9.37 -15.05
C LEU A 674 9.69 -9.00 -13.64
N GLY A 675 8.74 -8.83 -12.72
CA GLY A 675 9.04 -8.56 -11.31
C GLY A 675 9.69 -7.21 -11.02
N SER A 676 9.23 -6.14 -11.68
CA SER A 676 9.59 -4.75 -11.36
C SER A 676 9.22 -4.42 -9.90
N ALA A 677 9.96 -3.51 -9.25
CA ALA A 677 9.88 -3.27 -7.82
C ALA A 677 8.52 -2.70 -7.34
N SER A 678 7.74 -2.07 -8.23
CA SER A 678 6.39 -1.59 -7.94
C SER A 678 5.53 -1.56 -9.22
N SER A 679 4.22 -1.36 -9.05
CA SER A 679 3.30 -1.21 -10.18
C SER A 679 3.63 -0.06 -11.11
N ASP A 680 4.20 1.03 -10.59
CA ASP A 680 4.64 2.17 -11.39
C ASP A 680 6.03 1.93 -12.00
N ALA A 681 6.91 1.23 -11.26
CA ALA A 681 8.26 0.91 -11.71
C ALA A 681 8.28 0.11 -13.03
N ARG A 682 7.26 -0.74 -13.28
CA ARG A 682 7.15 -1.46 -14.58
C ARG A 682 7.14 -0.49 -15.77
N TYR A 683 6.50 0.67 -15.62
CA TYR A 683 6.36 1.64 -16.70
C TYR A 683 7.64 2.44 -16.89
N SER A 684 8.34 2.81 -15.81
CA SER A 684 9.68 3.42 -15.94
C SER A 684 10.70 2.45 -16.50
N ASP A 685 10.69 1.19 -16.04
CA ASP A 685 11.61 0.14 -16.49
C ASP A 685 11.41 -0.13 -17.99
N THR A 686 10.17 -0.36 -18.43
CA THR A 686 9.85 -0.54 -19.86
C THR A 686 10.22 0.68 -20.70
N ARG A 687 9.94 1.91 -20.26
CA ARG A 687 10.31 3.13 -21.00
C ARG A 687 11.83 3.30 -21.09
N ASN A 688 12.56 3.04 -20.01
CA ASN A 688 14.03 3.11 -19.99
C ASN A 688 14.65 2.07 -20.92
N LEU A 689 14.16 0.83 -20.89
CA LEU A 689 14.60 -0.25 -21.79
C LEU A 689 14.27 0.05 -23.26
N PHE A 690 13.06 0.55 -23.54
CA PHE A 690 12.65 0.91 -24.91
C PHE A 690 13.57 1.96 -25.52
N ARG A 691 13.83 3.06 -24.80
CA ARG A 691 14.75 4.14 -25.23
C ARG A 691 16.18 3.63 -25.43
N TRP A 692 16.69 2.83 -24.48
CA TRP A 692 18.05 2.30 -24.53
C TRP A 692 18.26 1.27 -25.65
N GLY A 693 17.33 0.34 -25.82
CA GLY A 693 17.33 -0.62 -26.92
C GLY A 693 17.29 0.06 -28.29
N TRP A 694 16.60 1.20 -28.39
CA TRP A 694 16.58 2.03 -29.60
C TRP A 694 17.96 2.56 -29.98
N ASN A 695 18.65 3.21 -29.04
CA ASN A 695 19.99 3.77 -29.27
C ASN A 695 21.02 2.68 -29.63
N ARG A 696 20.89 1.50 -29.01
CA ARG A 696 21.79 0.37 -29.25
C ARG A 696 21.68 -0.15 -30.69
N TYR A 697 20.47 -0.13 -31.26
CA TYR A 697 20.24 -0.47 -32.67
C TYR A 697 20.84 0.57 -33.63
N LEU A 698 20.61 1.87 -33.38
CA LEU A 698 21.16 2.95 -34.22
C LEU A 698 22.70 2.91 -34.28
N ALA A 699 23.35 2.60 -33.15
CA ALA A 699 24.79 2.40 -33.11
C ALA A 699 25.25 1.16 -33.90
N GLY A 700 24.44 0.10 -33.96
CA GLY A 700 24.71 -1.10 -34.74
C GLY A 700 24.63 -0.87 -36.25
N GLN A 701 23.63 -0.15 -36.73
CA GLN A 701 23.52 0.19 -38.17
C GLN A 701 24.67 1.09 -38.65
N ALA A 702 25.10 2.04 -37.82
CA ALA A 702 26.23 2.91 -38.14
C ALA A 702 27.58 2.16 -38.26
N ASP A 703 27.69 0.92 -37.73
CA ASP A 703 28.87 0.06 -37.87
C ASP A 703 28.74 -0.94 -39.05
N THR A 704 27.53 -1.21 -39.54
CA THR A 704 27.30 -1.97 -40.77
C THR A 704 27.43 -1.10 -42.02
N ASP A 705 26.97 0.15 -42.00
CA ASP A 705 27.06 1.08 -43.14
C ASP A 705 28.49 1.63 -43.37
N ARG A 706 29.45 1.21 -42.54
CA ARG A 706 30.88 1.56 -42.61
C ARG A 706 31.77 0.40 -43.09
N ARG A 707 31.19 -0.74 -43.49
CA ARG A 707 31.89 -1.93 -44.00
C ARG A 707 31.49 -2.22 -45.43
#